data_AF-A0A1V3C7X8-F1
#
_entry.id   AF-A0A1V3C7X8-F1
#
_cell.length_a   1.000
_cell.length_b   1.000
_cell.length_c   1.000
_cell.angle_alpha   90.00
_cell.angle_beta   90.00
_cell.angle_gamma   90.00
#
_symmetry.space_group_name_H-M   'P 1'
#
loop_
_entity.id
_entity.type
_entity.pdbx_description
1 polymer ?
#
loop_
_entity_poly.entity_id
_entity_poly.type
_entity_poly.pdbx_seq_one_letter_code
_entity_poly.pdbx_strand_id
1 'polypeptide(L)'
;MVALSVIVPMYNVERYLDECLRSLQVQSWDDLEVVMVDDGSPDGSAEIAARYAEQDARFRLIQQENGGLGAARNTGIRHAEGDFITFVDSDDVIPSYAFGYHMESLRRSGSDFSSGNVHRLNELGTRQSPMHRKVFRTAKTRTHITREDTLLVDRLATNKVWRRSFWDKHGMTFPVGVLHEDIPVAIPLHFLADSVDVLSAPVYLWRERPSDDKSITQDRLRPQALEDRVTAVTSVSEFLGENFSPLEKRRWDAVALASDLRLFLQVLDRADEDFTERLLDLGNAYLDKVDEKVLRDLPAIERLKWHLVRQRKADQLREVIVFNKSAEYKKAKLVRHGLRYYAEYPFKDDPAQGVPRSVYRVRSELKLRQKTEKLEWADGKLVVEGRVCLKYLRPNKRLQQQVRAWAVNTQDGRRVRLSTSTHQANEFRLSQKMTTSRKDWGGYRIVIDPSELGEDGDWYVELGVVNRGFRRTERLRKPAAADVRMVGPEQVRPGVWARPHWVDGYELHLNVERPAVVLDESRVEGSSLVLSGRRTEDPARDLSAYVQCLPGDVEVPARVEADGAAVRVLVDLADLTDGYEDRAAIPGSDPCEEWSVHVRDDAGRSWWVPFADGGPEGRYSHSGLSVRVNPDFAGRTMLRVERPQPLLTSVSWDDYTLNLRGEYSDTPSGELSLVVKAVGRMEEHLFPVEFRDGRFSAAVQPTAIPNFGTTVPLTPGNYRFLLRDGLGGAQQDDRRIGFSQELRTAKFPAPEKEGGFDLELRSDGRGWPVLQLGSVLRPEEQGSYAQQVLREQVYPKLRKKPVKPGIVFDSYTGKQFSDSPRDMYEELQRRGVDTPMSWMVRNRQLTLPPGLTEVRHTSREYFEALARSEYIVSNAHLPMWFEKQPGQKVVQTWHGSMLKRIGFDIEHVQFASRNYYERLKHETNQWDYLISPSPWATPILRRAFGFENEILETGYPRNDIFHRPERETLAEKVRERLGLPEGKKVILYAPTWRDDKFYSAGKYKLDLHLDLQRLYDALGDDHVLLFRRHPNIVDRVPNVGKDFVFDVSAYPEIQELFLVTDILVTDYSSLMFDFANTGRPILFFTYDLEEYRDSLRGFYFDFEETAPGPLLRTTDEVVDAVRDIDRVQDTHRARYEAFVNQFCPLDDGKAAARVVEQVFGELL
;
A
#
# COMPACT_ATOMS: atom_id res chain seq x y z
N MET A 1 -9.10 -40.65 -15.63
CA MET A 1 -10.07 -39.54 -15.79
C MET A 1 -9.46 -38.39 -15.04
N VAL A 2 -9.35 -37.23 -15.69
CA VAL A 2 -8.76 -36.03 -15.10
C VAL A 2 -9.72 -35.45 -14.06
N ALA A 3 -9.24 -35.03 -12.89
CA ALA A 3 -10.15 -34.45 -11.88
C ALA A 3 -10.55 -32.99 -12.22
N LEU A 4 -9.62 -32.14 -12.69
CA LEU A 4 -9.87 -30.71 -12.93
C LEU A 4 -9.43 -30.25 -14.32
N SER A 5 -10.30 -29.54 -15.04
CA SER A 5 -9.94 -28.81 -16.27
C SER A 5 -9.76 -27.32 -15.99
N VAL A 6 -8.57 -26.78 -16.29
CA VAL A 6 -8.24 -25.36 -16.19
C VAL A 6 -8.33 -24.74 -17.58
N ILE A 7 -9.26 -23.81 -17.78
CA ILE A 7 -9.49 -23.16 -19.07
C ILE A 7 -8.81 -21.80 -19.10
N VAL A 8 -7.89 -21.61 -20.05
CA VAL A 8 -7.07 -20.39 -20.18
C VAL A 8 -7.32 -19.72 -21.54
N PRO A 9 -8.25 -18.74 -21.62
CA PRO A 9 -8.42 -17.96 -22.84
C PRO A 9 -7.26 -16.98 -23.05
N MET A 10 -6.77 -16.86 -24.28
CA MET A 10 -5.60 -16.07 -24.64
C MET A 10 -5.89 -15.17 -25.84
N TYR A 11 -5.50 -13.89 -25.73
CA TYR A 11 -5.51 -12.95 -26.86
C TYR A 11 -4.55 -11.79 -26.56
N ASN A 12 -3.49 -11.64 -27.34
CA ASN A 12 -2.51 -10.53 -27.24
C ASN A 12 -1.94 -10.36 -25.81
N VAL A 13 -1.27 -11.40 -25.31
CA VAL A 13 -0.88 -11.58 -23.90
C VAL A 13 0.57 -12.09 -23.73
N GLU A 14 1.40 -12.00 -24.77
CA GLU A 14 2.77 -12.54 -24.82
C GLU A 14 3.60 -12.15 -23.58
N ARG A 15 3.47 -10.90 -23.13
CA ARG A 15 4.22 -10.34 -22.00
C ARG A 15 3.98 -11.05 -20.65
N TYR A 16 2.82 -11.67 -20.45
CA TYR A 16 2.40 -12.20 -19.15
C TYR A 16 2.15 -13.71 -19.15
N LEU A 17 1.99 -14.31 -20.33
CA LEU A 17 1.54 -15.69 -20.47
C LEU A 17 2.49 -16.71 -19.82
N ASP A 18 3.81 -16.53 -19.96
CA ASP A 18 4.79 -17.45 -19.36
C ASP A 18 4.66 -17.56 -17.84
N GLU A 19 4.48 -16.41 -17.16
CA GLU A 19 4.29 -16.35 -15.72
C GLU A 19 2.98 -17.02 -15.29
N CYS A 20 1.90 -16.85 -16.07
CA CYS A 20 0.61 -17.52 -15.86
C CYS A 20 0.75 -19.05 -15.99
N LEU A 21 1.27 -19.55 -17.11
CA LEU A 21 1.38 -20.98 -17.39
C LEU A 21 2.32 -21.69 -16.42
N ARG A 22 3.44 -21.05 -16.05
CA ARG A 22 4.35 -21.57 -15.01
C ARG A 22 3.62 -21.75 -13.67
N SER A 23 2.74 -20.83 -13.30
CA SER A 23 1.96 -20.94 -12.06
C SER A 23 0.97 -22.11 -12.05
N LEU A 24 0.48 -22.52 -13.22
CA LEU A 24 -0.38 -23.70 -13.40
C LEU A 24 0.43 -25.01 -13.39
N GLN A 25 1.65 -24.98 -13.95
CA GLN A 25 2.52 -26.15 -14.00
C GLN A 25 2.93 -26.65 -12.61
N VAL A 26 3.13 -25.73 -11.66
CA VAL A 26 3.66 -26.01 -10.31
C VAL A 26 2.57 -26.14 -9.24
N GLN A 27 1.31 -26.36 -9.65
CA GLN A 27 0.21 -26.57 -8.72
C GLN A 27 0.44 -27.83 -7.87
N SER A 28 0.09 -27.77 -6.59
CA SER A 28 0.15 -28.90 -5.66
C SER A 28 -0.81 -30.04 -6.01
N TRP A 29 -1.84 -29.72 -6.80
CA TRP A 29 -2.77 -30.68 -7.38
C TRP A 29 -2.30 -31.08 -8.78
N ASP A 30 -1.91 -32.34 -8.97
CA ASP A 30 -1.32 -32.84 -10.21
C ASP A 30 -2.34 -33.44 -11.19
N ASP A 31 -3.45 -33.98 -10.69
CA ASP A 31 -4.58 -34.53 -11.45
C ASP A 31 -5.45 -33.41 -12.09
N LEU A 32 -4.84 -32.70 -13.04
CA LEU A 32 -5.45 -31.62 -13.82
C LEU A 32 -5.05 -31.66 -15.30
N GLU A 33 -5.84 -30.99 -16.13
CA GLU A 33 -5.47 -30.58 -17.49
C GLU A 33 -5.58 -29.06 -17.64
N VAL A 34 -4.80 -28.48 -18.55
CA VAL A 34 -4.82 -27.06 -18.89
C VAL A 34 -5.19 -26.89 -20.36
N VAL A 35 -6.40 -26.40 -20.61
CA VAL A 35 -6.94 -26.14 -21.95
C VAL A 35 -6.72 -24.67 -22.30
N MET A 36 -5.64 -24.41 -23.04
CA MET A 36 -5.28 -23.07 -23.54
C MET A 36 -6.03 -22.80 -24.83
N VAL A 37 -6.86 -21.75 -24.85
CA VAL A 37 -7.65 -21.37 -26.03
C VAL A 37 -7.12 -20.06 -26.58
N ASP A 38 -6.38 -20.13 -27.68
CA ASP A 38 -5.90 -18.97 -28.43
C ASP A 38 -7.03 -18.43 -29.31
N ASP A 39 -7.50 -17.22 -29.00
CA ASP A 39 -8.59 -16.52 -29.67
C ASP A 39 -8.07 -15.68 -30.86
N GLY A 40 -7.10 -16.22 -31.60
CA GLY A 40 -6.47 -15.58 -32.75
C GLY A 40 -5.48 -14.48 -32.38
N SER A 41 -4.56 -14.75 -31.45
CA SER A 41 -3.57 -13.76 -30.99
C SER A 41 -2.65 -13.28 -32.13
N PRO A 42 -2.41 -11.95 -32.25
CA PRO A 42 -1.52 -11.40 -33.27
C PRO A 42 -0.04 -11.34 -32.84
N ASP A 43 0.28 -11.72 -31.60
CA ASP A 43 1.61 -11.67 -30.97
C ASP A 43 2.19 -13.08 -30.72
N GLY A 44 3.32 -13.19 -30.00
CA GLY A 44 3.99 -14.46 -29.70
C GLY A 44 3.26 -15.40 -28.73
N SER A 45 2.01 -15.10 -28.33
CA SER A 45 1.26 -15.88 -27.32
C SER A 45 1.08 -17.35 -27.72
N ALA A 46 0.76 -17.63 -28.99
CA ALA A 46 0.53 -18.98 -29.48
C ALA A 46 1.81 -19.85 -29.42
N GLU A 47 2.97 -19.26 -29.71
CA GLU A 47 4.27 -19.94 -29.66
C GLU A 47 4.64 -20.31 -28.22
N ILE A 48 4.40 -19.41 -27.26
CA ILE A 48 4.61 -19.69 -25.84
C ILE A 48 3.71 -20.86 -25.40
N ALA A 49 2.42 -20.84 -25.73
CA ALA A 49 1.49 -21.90 -25.36
C ALA A 49 1.85 -23.26 -25.99
N ALA A 50 2.28 -23.27 -27.26
CA ALA A 50 2.71 -24.49 -27.93
C ALA A 50 3.90 -25.14 -27.22
N ARG A 51 4.89 -24.34 -26.78
CA ARG A 51 6.04 -24.82 -26.00
C ARG A 51 5.62 -25.51 -24.70
N TYR A 52 4.63 -24.98 -23.97
CA TYR A 52 4.13 -25.65 -22.76
C TYR A 52 3.41 -26.97 -23.08
N ALA A 53 2.60 -27.02 -24.14
CA ALA A 53 1.93 -28.25 -24.58
C ALA A 53 2.91 -29.35 -25.04
N GLU A 54 4.08 -28.98 -25.58
CA GLU A 54 5.15 -29.91 -25.93
C GLU A 54 5.91 -30.44 -24.69
N GLN A 55 6.06 -29.61 -23.66
CA GLN A 55 6.86 -29.91 -22.46
C GLN A 55 6.08 -30.66 -21.38
N ASP A 56 4.77 -30.41 -21.26
CA ASP A 56 3.92 -30.96 -20.22
C ASP A 56 2.61 -31.47 -20.83
N ALA A 57 2.42 -32.79 -20.78
CA ALA A 57 1.26 -33.46 -21.38
C ALA A 57 -0.09 -33.05 -20.77
N ARG A 58 -0.10 -32.36 -19.63
CA ARG A 58 -1.32 -31.77 -19.05
C ARG A 58 -1.81 -30.56 -19.85
N PHE A 59 -0.96 -29.91 -20.65
CA PHE A 59 -1.28 -28.70 -21.39
C PHE A 59 -1.72 -29.01 -22.82
N ARG A 60 -2.83 -28.42 -23.25
CA ARG A 60 -3.38 -28.57 -24.61
C ARG A 60 -3.75 -27.22 -25.20
N LEU A 61 -3.18 -26.92 -26.37
CA LEU A 61 -3.49 -25.71 -27.14
C LEU A 61 -4.65 -25.97 -28.11
N ILE A 62 -5.66 -25.09 -28.09
CA ILE A 62 -6.77 -25.01 -29.03
C ILE A 62 -6.72 -23.63 -29.68
N GLN A 63 -6.82 -23.55 -31.00
CA GLN A 63 -6.82 -22.28 -31.73
C GLN A 63 -8.19 -22.05 -32.39
N GLN A 64 -8.65 -20.80 -32.35
CA GLN A 64 -9.88 -20.36 -33.02
C GLN A 64 -9.71 -18.95 -33.62
N GLU A 65 -10.65 -18.55 -34.47
CA GLU A 65 -10.78 -17.15 -34.89
C GLU A 65 -11.30 -16.29 -33.72
N ASN A 66 -10.89 -15.02 -33.68
CA ASN A 66 -11.24 -14.09 -32.60
C ASN A 66 -12.77 -13.92 -32.46
N GLY A 67 -13.31 -14.47 -31.37
CA GLY A 67 -14.72 -14.39 -30.99
C GLY A 67 -14.97 -13.64 -29.68
N GLY A 68 -13.90 -13.19 -29.01
CA GLY A 68 -13.91 -12.55 -27.70
C GLY A 68 -13.85 -13.54 -26.54
N LEU A 69 -13.54 -13.01 -25.35
CA LEU A 69 -13.26 -13.76 -24.12
C LEU A 69 -14.34 -14.81 -23.77
N GLY A 70 -15.63 -14.44 -23.85
CA GLY A 70 -16.73 -15.37 -23.60
C GLY A 70 -16.77 -16.54 -24.59
N ALA A 71 -16.48 -16.31 -25.87
CA ALA A 71 -16.43 -17.35 -26.89
C ALA A 71 -15.26 -18.32 -26.63
N ALA A 72 -14.08 -17.80 -26.33
CA ALA A 72 -12.90 -18.59 -26.00
C ALA A 72 -13.13 -19.48 -24.76
N ARG A 73 -13.73 -18.95 -23.69
CA ARG A 73 -14.11 -19.74 -22.49
C ARG A 73 -15.10 -20.85 -22.85
N ASN A 74 -16.12 -20.55 -23.65
CA ASN A 74 -17.09 -21.55 -24.11
C ASN A 74 -16.44 -22.65 -24.96
N THR A 75 -15.44 -22.31 -25.78
CA THR A 75 -14.64 -23.32 -26.51
C THR A 75 -13.87 -24.19 -25.55
N GLY A 76 -13.19 -23.61 -24.56
CA GLY A 76 -12.49 -24.37 -23.52
C GLY A 76 -13.41 -25.36 -22.78
N ILE A 77 -14.64 -24.96 -22.43
CA ILE A 77 -15.63 -25.84 -21.78
C ILE A 77 -15.96 -27.06 -22.65
N ARG A 78 -16.11 -26.88 -23.97
CA ARG A 78 -16.41 -28.00 -24.89
C ARG A 78 -15.26 -29.00 -24.98
N HIS A 79 -14.04 -28.53 -24.79
CA HIS A 79 -12.84 -29.36 -24.82
C HIS A 79 -12.47 -29.95 -23.45
N ALA A 80 -12.94 -29.37 -22.35
CA ALA A 80 -12.69 -29.90 -21.01
C ALA A 80 -13.17 -31.35 -20.86
N GLU A 81 -12.42 -32.16 -20.13
CA GLU A 81 -12.64 -33.59 -19.85
C GLU A 81 -12.76 -33.88 -18.34
N GLY A 82 -12.45 -32.90 -17.48
CA GLY A 82 -12.44 -33.04 -16.03
C GLY A 82 -13.82 -33.06 -15.37
N ASP A 83 -13.89 -33.67 -14.19
CA ASP A 83 -15.09 -33.68 -13.32
C ASP A 83 -15.40 -32.31 -12.73
N PHE A 84 -14.37 -31.46 -12.65
CA PHE A 84 -14.44 -30.07 -12.23
C PHE A 84 -13.85 -29.16 -13.32
N ILE A 85 -14.32 -27.92 -13.37
CA ILE A 85 -13.82 -26.90 -14.30
C ILE A 85 -13.49 -25.60 -13.56
N THR A 86 -12.50 -24.88 -14.07
CA THR A 86 -12.12 -23.54 -13.61
C THR A 86 -11.63 -22.68 -14.77
N PHE A 87 -11.53 -21.37 -14.57
CA PHE A 87 -11.12 -20.39 -15.56
C PHE A 87 -9.97 -19.56 -15.02
N VAL A 88 -8.96 -19.29 -15.85
CA VAL A 88 -7.81 -18.46 -15.48
C VAL A 88 -7.55 -17.48 -16.61
N ASP A 89 -7.58 -16.18 -16.31
CA ASP A 89 -7.21 -15.18 -17.31
C ASP A 89 -5.69 -15.24 -17.55
N SER A 90 -5.28 -15.14 -18.82
CA SER A 90 -3.92 -15.45 -19.27
C SER A 90 -2.83 -14.47 -18.81
N ASP A 91 -3.23 -13.35 -18.20
CA ASP A 91 -2.35 -12.37 -17.57
C ASP A 91 -2.30 -12.48 -16.05
N ASP A 92 -3.06 -13.38 -15.44
CA ASP A 92 -3.12 -13.57 -13.99
C ASP A 92 -2.20 -14.70 -13.51
N VAL A 93 -2.02 -14.82 -12.19
CA VAL A 93 -1.16 -15.84 -11.57
C VAL A 93 -1.94 -16.60 -10.50
N ILE A 94 -1.74 -17.92 -10.45
CA ILE A 94 -2.39 -18.80 -9.49
C ILE A 94 -1.38 -19.23 -8.42
N PRO A 95 -1.65 -19.01 -7.12
CA PRO A 95 -0.81 -19.57 -6.05
C PRO A 95 -0.70 -21.08 -6.18
N SER A 96 0.48 -21.66 -5.91
CA SER A 96 0.75 -23.10 -6.11
C SER A 96 -0.21 -24.03 -5.37
N TYR A 97 -0.74 -23.61 -4.21
CA TYR A 97 -1.68 -24.40 -3.40
C TYR A 97 -3.16 -24.23 -3.80
N ALA A 98 -3.48 -23.34 -4.74
CA ALA A 98 -4.84 -22.86 -4.93
C ALA A 98 -5.79 -23.98 -5.34
N PHE A 99 -5.44 -24.79 -6.34
CA PHE A 99 -6.33 -25.83 -6.82
C PHE A 99 -6.46 -27.00 -5.85
N GLY A 100 -5.38 -27.40 -5.17
CA GLY A 100 -5.51 -28.43 -4.13
C GLY A 100 -6.40 -27.97 -2.98
N TYR A 101 -6.29 -26.70 -2.56
CA TYR A 101 -7.18 -26.11 -1.55
C TYR A 101 -8.67 -26.10 -1.98
N HIS A 102 -8.95 -25.79 -3.25
CA HIS A 102 -10.30 -25.86 -3.81
C HIS A 102 -10.82 -27.31 -3.85
N MET A 103 -10.02 -28.23 -4.39
CA MET A 103 -10.41 -29.61 -4.64
C MET A 103 -10.65 -30.38 -3.34
N GLU A 104 -9.79 -30.23 -2.34
CA GLU A 104 -9.96 -30.83 -1.01
C GLU A 104 -11.21 -30.31 -0.30
N SER A 105 -11.47 -28.99 -0.38
CA SER A 105 -12.71 -28.44 0.17
C SER A 105 -13.94 -29.06 -0.50
N LEU A 106 -13.96 -29.11 -1.83
CA LEU A 106 -15.10 -29.62 -2.60
C LEU A 106 -15.35 -31.12 -2.42
N ARG A 107 -14.29 -31.93 -2.38
CA ARG A 107 -14.36 -33.37 -2.14
C ARG A 107 -14.93 -33.65 -0.75
N ARG A 108 -14.50 -32.92 0.27
CA ARG A 108 -14.97 -33.06 1.66
C ARG A 108 -16.40 -32.54 1.86
N SER A 109 -16.74 -31.39 1.29
CA SER A 109 -18.02 -30.72 1.53
C SER A 109 -19.16 -31.26 0.67
N GLY A 110 -18.85 -31.78 -0.52
CA GLY A 110 -19.85 -32.11 -1.54
C GLY A 110 -20.56 -30.89 -2.13
N SER A 111 -20.03 -29.68 -1.95
CA SER A 111 -20.63 -28.46 -2.51
C SER A 111 -20.51 -28.39 -4.04
N ASP A 112 -21.39 -27.62 -4.68
CA ASP A 112 -21.47 -27.50 -6.15
C ASP A 112 -20.26 -26.77 -6.74
N PHE A 113 -19.75 -25.79 -6.00
CA PHE A 113 -18.52 -25.09 -6.32
C PHE A 113 -17.92 -24.42 -5.09
N SER A 114 -16.68 -23.98 -5.21
CA SER A 114 -15.96 -23.26 -4.17
C SER A 114 -15.46 -21.92 -4.73
N SER A 115 -15.40 -20.91 -3.88
CA SER A 115 -14.88 -19.57 -4.21
C SER A 115 -13.79 -19.18 -3.22
N GLY A 116 -12.67 -18.67 -3.72
CA GLY A 116 -11.53 -18.29 -2.86
C GLY A 116 -11.11 -16.84 -2.97
N ASN A 117 -10.26 -16.43 -2.02
CA ASN A 117 -9.85 -15.04 -1.88
C ASN A 117 -8.98 -14.57 -3.04
N VAL A 118 -9.05 -13.27 -3.32
CA VAL A 118 -8.39 -12.67 -4.49
C VAL A 118 -7.49 -11.54 -4.04
N HIS A 119 -6.23 -11.64 -4.43
CA HIS A 119 -5.25 -10.58 -4.27
C HIS A 119 -5.00 -9.91 -5.61
N ARG A 120 -4.53 -8.67 -5.56
CA ARG A 120 -4.06 -7.92 -6.72
C ARG A 120 -2.55 -7.98 -6.79
N LEU A 121 -2.01 -8.24 -7.98
CA LEU A 121 -0.59 -8.35 -8.26
C LEU A 121 -0.14 -7.14 -9.09
N ASN A 122 0.95 -6.52 -8.69
CA ASN A 122 1.68 -5.54 -9.50
C ASN A 122 3.18 -5.60 -9.15
N GLU A 123 3.99 -4.72 -9.75
CA GLU A 123 5.45 -4.70 -9.52
C GLU A 123 5.85 -4.43 -8.05
N LEU A 124 4.94 -3.91 -7.21
CA LEU A 124 5.18 -3.73 -5.76
C LEU A 124 4.88 -4.99 -4.93
N GLY A 125 4.37 -6.05 -5.56
CA GLY A 125 3.95 -7.30 -4.94
C GLY A 125 2.42 -7.46 -4.87
N THR A 126 1.95 -8.31 -3.96
CA THR A 126 0.54 -8.65 -3.84
C THR A 126 -0.18 -7.88 -2.73
N ARG A 127 -1.46 -7.54 -2.95
CA ARG A 127 -2.33 -6.90 -1.96
C ARG A 127 -3.74 -7.44 -2.03
N GLN A 128 -4.39 -7.68 -0.88
CA GLN A 128 -5.78 -8.17 -0.90
C GLN A 128 -6.72 -7.22 -1.64
N SER A 129 -7.56 -7.76 -2.52
CA SER A 129 -8.58 -6.97 -3.23
C SER A 129 -9.56 -6.33 -2.24
N PRO A 130 -9.76 -4.99 -2.28
CA PRO A 130 -10.69 -4.31 -1.38
C PRO A 130 -12.13 -4.81 -1.48
N MET A 131 -12.53 -5.29 -2.66
CA MET A 131 -13.85 -5.85 -2.95
C MET A 131 -14.04 -7.19 -2.21
N HIS A 132 -13.05 -8.06 -2.30
CA HIS A 132 -13.07 -9.43 -1.80
C HIS A 132 -12.75 -9.56 -0.30
N ARG A 133 -12.14 -8.52 0.30
CA ARG A 133 -11.72 -8.52 1.72
C ARG A 133 -12.83 -8.86 2.74
N LYS A 134 -14.09 -8.59 2.42
CA LYS A 134 -15.20 -8.97 3.32
C LYS A 134 -15.71 -10.36 3.08
N VAL A 135 -15.76 -10.77 1.81
CA VAL A 135 -16.31 -12.05 1.36
C VAL A 135 -15.47 -13.18 1.92
N PHE A 136 -14.17 -13.14 1.66
CA PHE A 136 -13.23 -14.18 2.05
C PHE A 136 -12.52 -13.87 3.36
N ARG A 137 -13.22 -13.20 4.28
CA ARG A 137 -12.63 -12.96 5.59
C ARG A 137 -12.48 -14.26 6.37
N THR A 138 -13.45 -15.15 6.23
CA THR A 138 -13.54 -16.38 7.01
C THR A 138 -13.99 -17.51 6.11
N ALA A 139 -13.28 -18.63 6.20
CA ALA A 139 -13.61 -19.82 5.47
C ALA A 139 -14.96 -20.40 5.95
N LYS A 140 -15.78 -20.89 5.01
CA LYS A 140 -17.09 -21.47 5.29
C LYS A 140 -17.37 -22.59 4.31
N THR A 141 -17.68 -23.78 4.81
CA THR A 141 -18.11 -24.90 3.96
C THR A 141 -19.62 -25.00 3.90
N ARG A 142 -20.16 -25.51 2.79
CA ARG A 142 -21.59 -25.74 2.57
C ARG A 142 -22.48 -24.52 2.88
N THR A 143 -21.98 -23.30 2.63
CA THR A 143 -22.77 -22.07 2.79
C THR A 143 -23.67 -21.83 1.58
N HIS A 144 -24.37 -20.70 1.53
CA HIS A 144 -25.22 -20.30 0.42
C HIS A 144 -25.32 -18.76 0.35
N ILE A 145 -25.51 -18.19 -0.84
CA ILE A 145 -25.57 -16.73 -1.05
C ILE A 145 -26.68 -16.03 -0.25
N THR A 146 -27.75 -16.74 0.08
CA THR A 146 -28.84 -16.21 0.93
C THR A 146 -28.49 -16.15 2.41
N ARG A 147 -27.54 -16.99 2.87
CA ARG A 147 -26.97 -16.99 4.24
C ARG A 147 -25.78 -16.04 4.36
N GLU A 148 -25.03 -15.85 3.28
CA GLU A 148 -23.86 -14.97 3.20
C GLU A 148 -24.04 -13.93 2.08
N ASP A 149 -24.64 -12.79 2.42
CA ASP A 149 -24.97 -11.74 1.46
C ASP A 149 -23.73 -11.06 0.84
N THR A 150 -22.56 -11.21 1.46
CA THR A 150 -21.32 -10.66 0.89
C THR A 150 -20.88 -11.38 -0.38
N LEU A 151 -21.34 -12.62 -0.64
CA LEU A 151 -21.07 -13.34 -1.89
C LEU A 151 -21.64 -12.63 -3.13
N LEU A 152 -22.68 -11.78 -2.98
CA LEU A 152 -23.21 -10.96 -4.09
C LEU A 152 -22.18 -9.97 -4.67
N VAL A 153 -21.09 -9.71 -3.93
CA VAL A 153 -20.02 -8.79 -4.34
C VAL A 153 -18.94 -9.51 -5.16
N ASP A 154 -18.78 -10.83 -4.96
CA ASP A 154 -17.83 -11.65 -5.69
C ASP A 154 -18.45 -12.18 -6.97
N ARG A 155 -18.04 -11.60 -8.10
CA ARG A 155 -18.66 -11.84 -9.41
C ARG A 155 -17.70 -12.50 -10.39
N LEU A 156 -16.47 -12.79 -9.97
CA LEU A 156 -15.46 -13.36 -10.85
C LEU A 156 -15.80 -14.83 -11.13
N ALA A 157 -15.57 -15.30 -12.35
CA ALA A 157 -15.59 -16.74 -12.62
C ALA A 157 -14.26 -17.41 -12.24
N THR A 158 -13.18 -16.63 -12.20
CA THR A 158 -11.79 -17.12 -12.20
C THR A 158 -11.26 -17.55 -10.83
N ASN A 159 -11.84 -17.06 -9.73
CA ASN A 159 -11.49 -17.48 -8.38
C ASN A 159 -12.33 -18.66 -7.87
N LYS A 160 -12.92 -19.44 -8.78
CA LYS A 160 -13.89 -20.51 -8.48
C LYS A 160 -13.58 -21.79 -9.21
N VAL A 161 -13.79 -22.91 -8.52
CA VAL A 161 -13.78 -24.26 -9.11
C VAL A 161 -15.18 -24.84 -9.04
N TRP A 162 -15.72 -25.25 -10.19
CA TRP A 162 -17.10 -25.71 -10.37
C TRP A 162 -17.14 -27.21 -10.60
N ARG A 163 -18.12 -27.91 -10.01
CA ARG A 163 -18.47 -29.25 -10.47
C ARG A 163 -19.03 -29.16 -11.87
N ARG A 164 -18.47 -29.93 -12.80
CA ARG A 164 -18.93 -29.95 -14.18
C ARG A 164 -20.37 -30.42 -14.30
N SER A 165 -20.74 -31.45 -13.55
CA SER A 165 -22.12 -31.96 -13.52
C SER A 165 -23.14 -30.90 -13.10
N PHE A 166 -22.77 -29.98 -12.20
CA PHE A 166 -23.60 -28.84 -11.82
C PHE A 166 -23.66 -27.79 -12.92
N TRP A 167 -22.52 -27.45 -13.53
CA TRP A 167 -22.44 -26.53 -14.66
C TRP A 167 -23.32 -26.98 -15.83
N ASP A 168 -23.18 -28.24 -16.23
CA ASP A 168 -23.90 -28.85 -17.36
C ASP A 168 -25.40 -28.99 -17.07
N LYS A 169 -25.78 -29.35 -15.83
CA LYS A 169 -27.19 -29.42 -15.39
C LYS A 169 -27.95 -28.11 -15.64
N HIS A 170 -27.27 -26.98 -15.50
CA HIS A 170 -27.86 -25.65 -15.70
C HIS A 170 -27.59 -25.06 -17.09
N GLY A 171 -26.96 -25.82 -18.00
CA GLY A 171 -26.71 -25.42 -19.38
C GLY A 171 -25.95 -24.10 -19.50
N MET A 172 -25.03 -23.83 -18.56
CA MET A 172 -24.45 -22.51 -18.42
C MET A 172 -23.38 -22.22 -19.49
N THR A 173 -23.43 -21.02 -20.07
CA THR A 173 -22.48 -20.53 -21.07
C THR A 173 -22.19 -19.05 -20.84
N PHE A 174 -20.99 -18.61 -21.19
CA PHE A 174 -20.65 -17.19 -21.12
C PHE A 174 -21.30 -16.42 -22.28
N PRO A 175 -21.92 -15.26 -22.02
CA PRO A 175 -22.39 -14.36 -23.07
C PRO A 175 -21.26 -13.96 -24.03
N VAL A 176 -21.55 -13.94 -25.33
CA VAL A 176 -20.61 -13.54 -26.39
C VAL A 176 -20.84 -12.07 -26.76
N GLY A 177 -19.77 -11.31 -26.98
CA GLY A 177 -19.83 -9.91 -27.44
C GLY A 177 -20.17 -8.87 -26.37
N VAL A 178 -20.08 -9.21 -25.08
CA VAL A 178 -20.38 -8.30 -23.95
C VAL A 178 -19.21 -8.30 -22.97
N LEU A 179 -18.80 -7.13 -22.48
CA LEU A 179 -17.82 -7.03 -21.39
C LEU A 179 -18.48 -7.35 -20.04
N HIS A 180 -17.71 -7.96 -19.13
CA HIS A 180 -18.20 -8.38 -17.79
C HIS A 180 -19.18 -9.57 -17.83
N GLU A 181 -18.92 -10.49 -18.76
CA GLU A 181 -19.62 -11.76 -18.96
C GLU A 181 -19.62 -12.68 -17.73
N ASP A 182 -18.72 -12.47 -16.76
CA ASP A 182 -18.72 -13.21 -15.50
C ASP A 182 -19.97 -12.97 -14.66
N ILE A 183 -20.48 -11.73 -14.61
CA ILE A 183 -21.59 -11.33 -13.74
C ILE A 183 -22.86 -12.13 -14.02
N PRO A 184 -23.33 -12.25 -15.28
CA PRO A 184 -24.51 -13.03 -15.62
C PRO A 184 -24.31 -14.55 -15.51
N VAL A 185 -23.10 -15.03 -15.18
CA VAL A 185 -22.81 -16.45 -14.95
C VAL A 185 -22.66 -16.73 -13.45
N ALA A 186 -21.71 -16.06 -12.80
CA ALA A 186 -21.33 -16.34 -11.41
C ALA A 186 -22.48 -16.08 -10.42
N ILE A 187 -23.24 -15.00 -10.58
CA ILE A 187 -24.30 -14.65 -9.63
C ILE A 187 -25.50 -15.61 -9.77
N PRO A 188 -26.04 -15.89 -10.97
CA PRO A 188 -27.07 -16.92 -11.11
C PRO A 188 -26.64 -18.29 -10.57
N LEU A 189 -25.41 -18.75 -10.86
CA LEU A 189 -24.93 -20.04 -10.35
C LEU A 189 -24.82 -20.07 -8.81
N HIS A 190 -24.47 -18.94 -8.17
CA HIS A 190 -24.52 -18.84 -6.71
C HIS A 190 -25.93 -19.08 -6.12
N PHE A 191 -26.98 -18.68 -6.83
CA PHE A 191 -28.38 -18.87 -6.42
C PHE A 191 -28.94 -20.24 -6.79
N LEU A 192 -28.42 -20.87 -7.85
CA LEU A 192 -28.82 -22.20 -8.31
C LEU A 192 -28.14 -23.34 -7.55
N ALA A 193 -26.99 -23.08 -6.93
CA ALA A 193 -26.25 -24.07 -6.13
C ALA A 193 -27.02 -24.44 -4.85
N ASP A 194 -26.99 -25.73 -4.49
CA ASP A 194 -27.47 -26.21 -3.20
C ASP A 194 -26.54 -25.73 -2.07
N SER A 195 -25.23 -25.73 -2.33
CA SER A 195 -24.24 -25.18 -1.40
C SER A 195 -22.91 -24.80 -2.05
N VAL A 196 -22.22 -23.85 -1.42
CA VAL A 196 -20.94 -23.29 -1.88
C VAL A 196 -19.93 -23.28 -0.74
N ASP A 197 -18.66 -23.52 -1.05
CA ASP A 197 -17.55 -23.31 -0.13
C ASP A 197 -16.88 -21.95 -0.34
N VAL A 198 -16.46 -21.30 0.74
CA VAL A 198 -15.74 -20.02 0.77
C VAL A 198 -14.38 -20.25 1.41
N LEU A 199 -13.32 -19.89 0.69
CA LEU A 199 -11.93 -20.11 1.10
C LEU A 199 -11.28 -18.77 1.46
N SER A 200 -10.69 -18.65 2.67
CA SER A 200 -10.19 -17.36 3.17
C SER A 200 -8.79 -17.00 2.68
N ALA A 201 -7.98 -17.98 2.30
CA ALA A 201 -6.66 -17.75 1.74
C ALA A 201 -6.71 -17.39 0.24
N PRO A 202 -5.73 -16.63 -0.27
CA PRO A 202 -5.72 -16.21 -1.66
C PRO A 202 -5.52 -17.40 -2.60
N VAL A 203 -6.42 -17.55 -3.56
CA VAL A 203 -6.37 -18.58 -4.62
C VAL A 203 -6.17 -17.98 -6.00
N TYR A 204 -6.18 -16.65 -6.10
CA TYR A 204 -6.12 -15.93 -7.37
C TYR A 204 -5.39 -14.61 -7.22
N LEU A 205 -4.36 -14.38 -8.04
CA LEU A 205 -3.58 -13.14 -8.08
C LEU A 205 -3.91 -12.36 -9.36
N TRP A 206 -4.84 -11.43 -9.22
CA TRP A 206 -5.35 -10.60 -10.30
C TRP A 206 -4.36 -9.47 -10.65
N ARG A 207 -3.76 -9.51 -11.83
CA ARG A 207 -2.77 -8.54 -12.30
C ARG A 207 -3.38 -7.17 -12.57
N GLU A 208 -2.74 -6.14 -12.04
CA GLU A 208 -2.97 -4.75 -12.45
C GLU A 208 -1.95 -4.38 -13.51
N ARG A 209 -2.38 -4.40 -14.78
CA ARG A 209 -1.50 -4.01 -15.90
C ARG A 209 -1.08 -2.53 -15.80
N PRO A 210 0.15 -2.20 -16.23
CA PRO A 210 0.65 -0.82 -16.37
C PRO A 210 -0.25 0.07 -17.26
N SER A 211 -0.09 1.39 -17.17
CA SER A 211 -1.00 2.34 -17.85
C SER A 211 -0.79 2.44 -19.37
N ASP A 212 0.36 2.01 -19.86
CA ASP A 212 0.74 1.77 -21.27
C ASP A 212 0.06 0.53 -21.87
N ASP A 213 -0.51 -0.35 -21.04
CA ASP A 213 -1.15 -1.61 -21.43
C ASP A 213 -2.40 -1.85 -20.56
N LYS A 214 -3.30 -0.86 -20.51
CA LYS A 214 -4.51 -0.93 -19.66
C LYS A 214 -5.42 -2.06 -20.13
N SER A 215 -5.82 -2.92 -19.20
CA SER A 215 -6.93 -3.84 -19.43
C SER A 215 -8.23 -3.08 -19.69
N ILE A 216 -9.11 -3.69 -20.48
CA ILE A 216 -10.42 -3.13 -20.84
C ILE A 216 -11.24 -2.75 -19.58
N THR A 217 -11.02 -3.44 -18.45
CA THR A 217 -11.72 -3.18 -17.17
C THR A 217 -11.25 -1.91 -16.43
N GLN A 218 -10.15 -1.29 -16.84
CA GLN A 218 -9.58 -0.08 -16.22
C GLN A 218 -10.11 1.23 -16.82
N ASP A 219 -10.66 1.20 -18.05
CA ASP A 219 -11.22 2.38 -18.71
C ASP A 219 -12.71 2.57 -18.37
N ARG A 220 -12.97 3.39 -17.33
CA ARG A 220 -14.31 3.65 -16.80
C ARG A 220 -15.03 4.84 -17.44
N LEU A 221 -14.38 5.54 -18.36
CA LEU A 221 -14.96 6.69 -19.07
C LEU A 221 -15.50 6.30 -20.44
N ARG A 222 -15.24 5.08 -20.92
CA ARG A 222 -15.80 4.56 -22.16
C ARG A 222 -17.31 4.31 -22.02
N PRO A 223 -18.18 4.93 -22.85
CA PRO A 223 -19.63 4.72 -22.81
C PRO A 223 -20.05 3.24 -22.94
N GLN A 224 -19.39 2.48 -23.82
CA GLN A 224 -19.65 1.04 -23.98
C GLN A 224 -19.48 0.25 -22.67
N ALA A 225 -18.46 0.58 -21.86
CA ALA A 225 -18.22 -0.11 -20.59
C ALA A 225 -19.34 0.12 -19.58
N LEU A 226 -19.96 1.32 -19.61
CA LEU A 226 -21.14 1.63 -18.81
C LEU A 226 -22.36 0.84 -19.31
N GLU A 227 -22.59 0.78 -20.62
CA GLU A 227 -23.69 0.03 -21.24
C GLU A 227 -23.62 -1.46 -20.94
N ASP A 228 -22.46 -2.07 -21.14
CA ASP A 228 -22.22 -3.47 -20.87
C ASP A 228 -22.42 -3.77 -19.39
N ARG A 229 -21.93 -2.90 -18.50
CA ARG A 229 -22.16 -3.05 -17.05
C ARG A 229 -23.64 -2.99 -16.69
N VAL A 230 -24.36 -1.98 -17.19
CA VAL A 230 -25.80 -1.81 -16.89
C VAL A 230 -26.57 -3.02 -17.41
N THR A 231 -26.25 -3.50 -18.61
CA THR A 231 -26.83 -4.70 -19.21
C THR A 231 -26.60 -5.92 -18.33
N ALA A 232 -25.36 -6.17 -17.92
CA ALA A 232 -24.99 -7.30 -17.07
C ALA A 232 -25.68 -7.28 -15.70
N VAL A 233 -25.82 -6.12 -15.04
CA VAL A 233 -26.51 -6.07 -13.74
C VAL A 233 -28.03 -6.12 -13.87
N THR A 234 -28.56 -5.66 -15.00
CA THR A 234 -30.00 -5.72 -15.32
C THR A 234 -30.43 -7.15 -15.57
N SER A 235 -29.68 -7.92 -16.36
CA SER A 235 -30.00 -9.32 -16.65
C SER A 235 -30.06 -10.18 -15.40
N VAL A 236 -29.13 -9.99 -14.45
CA VAL A 236 -29.19 -10.67 -13.14
C VAL A 236 -30.40 -10.22 -12.32
N SER A 237 -30.75 -8.93 -12.34
CA SER A 237 -31.93 -8.41 -11.64
C SER A 237 -33.23 -9.02 -12.17
N GLU A 238 -33.33 -9.17 -13.49
CA GLU A 238 -34.46 -9.79 -14.19
C GLU A 238 -34.53 -11.29 -13.88
N PHE A 239 -33.42 -12.01 -14.03
CA PHE A 239 -33.32 -13.42 -13.66
C PHE A 239 -33.79 -13.68 -12.23
N LEU A 240 -33.36 -12.88 -11.26
CA LEU A 240 -33.81 -13.01 -9.86
C LEU A 240 -35.27 -12.62 -9.67
N GLY A 241 -35.79 -11.70 -10.45
CA GLY A 241 -37.21 -11.32 -10.43
C GLY A 241 -38.12 -12.42 -10.98
N GLU A 242 -37.65 -13.19 -11.95
CA GLU A 242 -38.39 -14.27 -12.61
C GLU A 242 -38.30 -15.59 -11.84
N ASN A 243 -37.13 -15.90 -11.25
CA ASN A 243 -36.83 -17.23 -10.71
C ASN A 243 -36.75 -17.29 -9.18
N PHE A 244 -36.64 -16.14 -8.50
CA PHE A 244 -36.36 -16.06 -7.05
C PHE A 244 -37.28 -15.07 -6.34
N SER A 245 -37.17 -14.99 -5.01
CA SER A 245 -38.04 -14.14 -4.21
C SER A 245 -37.75 -12.64 -4.40
N PRO A 246 -38.74 -11.76 -4.19
CA PRO A 246 -38.52 -10.32 -4.19
C PRO A 246 -37.48 -9.84 -3.16
N LEU A 247 -37.15 -10.64 -2.15
CA LEU A 247 -36.08 -10.32 -1.20
C LEU A 247 -34.69 -10.45 -1.86
N GLU A 248 -34.48 -11.49 -2.65
CA GLU A 248 -33.20 -11.80 -3.29
C GLU A 248 -32.87 -10.80 -4.40
N LYS A 249 -33.87 -10.50 -5.24
CA LYS A 249 -33.77 -9.39 -6.20
C LYS A 249 -33.39 -8.07 -5.53
N ARG A 250 -34.05 -7.70 -4.43
CA ARG A 250 -33.74 -6.47 -3.69
C ARG A 250 -32.34 -6.45 -3.10
N ARG A 251 -31.80 -7.60 -2.68
CA ARG A 251 -30.41 -7.71 -2.20
C ARG A 251 -29.42 -7.47 -3.33
N TRP A 252 -29.67 -8.04 -4.51
CA TRP A 252 -28.87 -7.79 -5.70
C TRP A 252 -28.90 -6.32 -6.13
N ASP A 253 -30.10 -5.74 -6.28
CA ASP A 253 -30.27 -4.34 -6.70
C ASP A 253 -29.54 -3.37 -5.74
N ALA A 254 -29.53 -3.67 -4.44
CA ALA A 254 -28.77 -2.89 -3.47
C ALA A 254 -27.25 -2.95 -3.73
N VAL A 255 -26.72 -4.12 -4.12
CA VAL A 255 -25.30 -4.30 -4.45
C VAL A 255 -24.96 -3.62 -5.78
N ALA A 256 -25.77 -3.78 -6.81
CA ALA A 256 -25.58 -3.14 -8.11
C ALA A 256 -25.50 -1.61 -7.98
N LEU A 257 -26.41 -0.99 -7.22
CA LEU A 257 -26.42 0.46 -6.97
C LEU A 257 -25.28 0.94 -6.06
N ALA A 258 -24.86 0.12 -5.08
CA ALA A 258 -23.85 0.51 -4.09
C ALA A 258 -22.41 0.16 -4.50
N SER A 259 -22.24 -0.67 -5.53
CA SER A 259 -20.96 -1.22 -5.98
C SER A 259 -20.78 -1.04 -7.49
N ASP A 260 -21.52 -1.73 -8.35
CA ASP A 260 -21.30 -1.74 -9.82
C ASP A 260 -21.47 -0.37 -10.46
N LEU A 261 -22.68 0.15 -10.44
CA LEU A 261 -23.02 1.41 -11.11
C LEU A 261 -22.40 2.61 -10.38
N ARG A 262 -22.10 2.45 -9.08
CA ARG A 262 -21.38 3.44 -8.29
C ARG A 262 -19.97 3.70 -8.85
N LEU A 263 -19.31 2.74 -9.50
CA LEU A 263 -17.98 2.96 -10.08
C LEU A 263 -18.00 4.04 -11.17
N PHE A 264 -19.04 4.05 -11.99
CA PHE A 264 -19.25 5.03 -13.05
C PHE A 264 -19.71 6.39 -12.49
N LEU A 265 -20.55 6.38 -11.45
CA LEU A 265 -20.86 7.61 -10.71
C LEU A 265 -19.62 8.28 -10.12
N GLN A 266 -18.61 7.51 -9.71
CA GLN A 266 -17.40 8.09 -9.09
C GLN A 266 -16.48 8.79 -10.09
N VAL A 267 -16.67 8.65 -11.39
CA VAL A 267 -15.82 9.29 -12.41
C VAL A 267 -16.49 10.46 -13.12
N LEU A 268 -17.75 10.76 -12.79
CA LEU A 268 -18.56 11.81 -13.44
C LEU A 268 -17.96 13.23 -13.32
N ASP A 269 -17.10 13.47 -12.34
CA ASP A 269 -16.36 14.73 -12.20
C ASP A 269 -15.30 14.94 -13.29
N ARG A 270 -15.03 13.92 -14.10
CA ARG A 270 -14.08 13.94 -15.22
C ARG A 270 -14.71 13.47 -16.54
N ALA A 271 -16.01 13.18 -16.53
CA ALA A 271 -16.73 12.70 -17.71
C ALA A 271 -17.22 13.88 -18.55
N ASP A 272 -17.30 13.68 -19.86
CA ASP A 272 -17.93 14.63 -20.77
C ASP A 272 -19.46 14.62 -20.63
N GLU A 273 -20.12 15.49 -21.40
CA GLU A 273 -21.58 15.61 -21.39
C GLU A 273 -22.28 14.37 -21.96
N ASP A 274 -21.73 13.76 -23.01
CA ASP A 274 -22.30 12.56 -23.64
C ASP A 274 -22.36 11.38 -22.66
N PHE A 275 -21.24 11.07 -22.01
CA PHE A 275 -21.18 10.04 -20.99
C PHE A 275 -22.11 10.37 -19.81
N THR A 276 -22.20 11.64 -19.43
CA THR A 276 -23.08 12.08 -18.34
C THR A 276 -24.55 11.80 -18.67
N GLU A 277 -25.02 12.20 -19.85
CA GLU A 277 -26.40 11.94 -20.29
C GLU A 277 -26.67 10.44 -20.42
N ARG A 278 -25.73 9.67 -20.99
CA ARG A 278 -25.85 8.21 -21.08
C ARG A 278 -25.99 7.54 -19.71
N LEU A 279 -25.23 8.01 -18.71
CA LEU A 279 -25.33 7.53 -17.33
C LEU A 279 -26.68 7.88 -16.69
N LEU A 280 -27.21 9.08 -16.96
CA LEU A 280 -28.52 9.47 -16.44
C LEU A 280 -29.63 8.62 -17.07
N ASP A 281 -29.58 8.35 -18.36
CA ASP A 281 -30.56 7.51 -19.07
C ASP A 281 -30.55 6.07 -18.57
N LEU A 282 -29.39 5.41 -18.65
CA LEU A 282 -29.24 4.02 -18.23
C LEU A 282 -29.48 3.85 -16.72
N GLY A 283 -29.04 4.82 -15.92
CA GLY A 283 -29.30 4.85 -14.49
C GLY A 283 -30.80 4.93 -14.18
N ASN A 284 -31.55 5.79 -14.87
CA ASN A 284 -33.01 5.88 -14.67
C ASN A 284 -33.73 4.62 -15.14
N ALA A 285 -33.37 4.08 -16.31
CA ALA A 285 -33.94 2.85 -16.82
C ALA A 285 -33.75 1.67 -15.84
N TYR A 286 -32.58 1.58 -15.21
CA TYR A 286 -32.35 0.58 -14.15
C TYR A 286 -33.17 0.88 -12.90
N LEU A 287 -33.21 2.14 -12.44
CA LEU A 287 -33.98 2.54 -11.25
C LEU A 287 -35.50 2.28 -11.39
N ASP A 288 -36.05 2.26 -12.61
CA ASP A 288 -37.47 1.93 -12.86
C ASP A 288 -37.82 0.48 -12.51
N LYS A 289 -36.81 -0.40 -12.52
CA LYS A 289 -36.93 -1.82 -12.17
C LYS A 289 -36.62 -2.11 -10.69
N VAL A 290 -36.20 -1.11 -9.92
CA VAL A 290 -35.74 -1.27 -8.53
C VAL A 290 -36.85 -0.90 -7.53
N ASP A 291 -37.10 -1.77 -6.54
CA ASP A 291 -38.04 -1.49 -5.44
C ASP A 291 -37.57 -0.27 -4.61
N GLU A 292 -38.46 0.68 -4.35
CA GLU A 292 -38.19 1.91 -3.58
C GLU A 292 -37.54 1.64 -2.20
N LYS A 293 -37.83 0.49 -1.58
CA LYS A 293 -37.22 0.07 -0.31
C LYS A 293 -35.71 -0.06 -0.42
N VAL A 294 -35.17 -0.48 -1.57
CA VAL A 294 -33.72 -0.57 -1.84
C VAL A 294 -33.10 0.81 -1.71
N LEU A 295 -33.63 1.79 -2.43
CA LEU A 295 -33.16 3.19 -2.39
C LEU A 295 -33.23 3.77 -0.97
N ARG A 296 -34.32 3.47 -0.26
CA ARG A 296 -34.52 3.91 1.12
C ARG A 296 -33.54 3.31 2.11
N ASP A 297 -32.93 2.16 1.83
CA ASP A 297 -32.01 1.48 2.75
C ASP A 297 -30.52 1.62 2.35
N LEU A 298 -30.23 2.20 1.18
CA LEU A 298 -28.88 2.64 0.79
C LEU A 298 -28.26 3.62 1.81
N PRO A 299 -26.91 3.67 1.94
CA PRO A 299 -26.25 4.74 2.70
C PRO A 299 -26.69 6.12 2.23
N ALA A 300 -26.80 7.09 3.13
CA ALA A 300 -27.35 8.42 2.86
C ALA A 300 -26.66 9.14 1.69
N ILE A 301 -25.32 8.99 1.55
CA ILE A 301 -24.57 9.60 0.45
C ILE A 301 -24.87 8.94 -0.90
N GLU A 302 -25.08 7.63 -0.95
CA GLU A 302 -25.44 6.94 -2.19
C GLU A 302 -26.91 7.20 -2.55
N ARG A 303 -27.79 7.27 -1.54
CA ARG A 303 -29.19 7.67 -1.73
C ARG A 303 -29.30 9.09 -2.29
N LEU A 304 -28.45 10.02 -1.84
CA LEU A 304 -28.38 11.38 -2.39
C LEU A 304 -27.99 11.36 -3.87
N LYS A 305 -26.96 10.61 -4.26
CA LYS A 305 -26.54 10.51 -5.67
C LYS A 305 -27.64 9.93 -6.55
N TRP A 306 -28.23 8.80 -6.15
CA TRP A 306 -29.30 8.15 -6.92
C TRP A 306 -30.57 8.99 -6.97
N HIS A 307 -30.85 9.80 -5.93
CA HIS A 307 -31.91 10.80 -5.98
C HIS A 307 -31.63 11.89 -7.03
N LEU A 308 -30.40 12.37 -7.14
CA LEU A 308 -30.01 13.37 -8.15
C LEU A 308 -30.00 12.79 -9.56
N VAL A 309 -29.58 11.53 -9.75
CA VAL A 309 -29.73 10.79 -11.02
C VAL A 309 -31.21 10.71 -11.42
N ARG A 310 -32.09 10.33 -10.48
CA ARG A 310 -33.53 10.25 -10.70
C ARG A 310 -34.17 11.58 -11.11
N GLN A 311 -33.59 12.70 -10.65
CA GLN A 311 -34.04 14.05 -10.96
C GLN A 311 -33.28 14.69 -12.14
N ARG A 312 -32.37 13.94 -12.79
CA ARG A 312 -31.47 14.43 -13.85
C ARG A 312 -30.69 15.72 -13.47
N LYS A 313 -30.26 15.82 -12.22
CA LYS A 313 -29.52 16.98 -11.69
C LYS A 313 -28.01 16.77 -11.77
N ALA A 314 -27.46 16.84 -12.99
CA ALA A 314 -26.06 16.51 -13.29
C ALA A 314 -25.05 17.36 -12.49
N ASP A 315 -25.25 18.68 -12.43
CA ASP A 315 -24.30 19.58 -11.75
C ASP A 315 -24.27 19.36 -10.23
N GLN A 316 -25.45 19.21 -9.62
CA GLN A 316 -25.55 18.86 -8.20
C GLN A 316 -24.94 17.47 -7.93
N LEU A 317 -25.09 16.52 -8.86
CA LEU A 317 -24.50 15.19 -8.73
C LEU A 317 -22.97 15.27 -8.75
N ARG A 318 -22.38 16.03 -9.68
CA ARG A 318 -20.93 16.30 -9.74
C ARG A 318 -20.44 16.92 -8.42
N GLU A 319 -21.16 17.91 -7.90
CA GLU A 319 -20.87 18.51 -6.59
C GLU A 319 -20.83 17.48 -5.46
N VAL A 320 -21.82 16.59 -5.38
CA VAL A 320 -21.86 15.53 -4.35
C VAL A 320 -20.74 14.52 -4.53
N ILE A 321 -20.35 14.19 -5.76
CA ILE A 321 -19.24 13.28 -6.06
C ILE A 321 -17.92 13.88 -5.56
N VAL A 322 -17.68 15.15 -5.85
CA VAL A 322 -16.48 15.84 -5.41
C VAL A 322 -16.45 15.99 -3.89
N PHE A 323 -17.58 16.34 -3.25
CA PHE A 323 -17.71 16.32 -1.80
C PHE A 323 -17.39 14.94 -1.20
N ASN A 324 -17.91 13.86 -1.80
CA ASN A 324 -17.67 12.49 -1.33
C ASN A 324 -16.19 12.07 -1.45
N LYS A 325 -15.43 12.66 -2.39
CA LYS A 325 -13.97 12.47 -2.51
C LYS A 325 -13.18 13.37 -1.55
N SER A 326 -13.79 14.41 -0.98
CA SER A 326 -13.11 15.41 -0.15
C SER A 326 -12.86 14.96 1.29
N ALA A 327 -11.99 15.68 2.00
CA ALA A 327 -11.76 15.48 3.44
C ALA A 327 -13.00 15.87 4.28
N GLU A 328 -13.93 16.66 3.74
CA GLU A 328 -15.12 17.15 4.43
C GLU A 328 -16.13 16.02 4.64
N TYR A 329 -16.31 15.13 3.67
CA TYR A 329 -17.16 13.94 3.83
C TYR A 329 -16.74 13.10 5.05
N LYS A 330 -15.42 12.98 5.31
CA LYS A 330 -14.89 12.26 6.48
C LYS A 330 -15.17 13.00 7.80
N LYS A 331 -15.41 14.31 7.75
CA LYS A 331 -15.71 15.20 8.89
C LYS A 331 -17.21 15.49 9.04
N ALA A 332 -18.05 15.03 8.11
CA ALA A 332 -19.48 15.29 8.11
C ALA A 332 -20.12 14.97 9.47
N LYS A 333 -20.85 15.94 10.00
CA LYS A 333 -21.51 15.85 11.30
C LYS A 333 -22.83 15.08 11.16
N LEU A 334 -23.23 14.43 12.25
CA LEU A 334 -24.59 13.88 12.38
C LEU A 334 -25.42 14.77 13.29
N VAL A 335 -26.57 15.20 12.80
CA VAL A 335 -27.55 15.96 13.58
C VAL A 335 -28.70 15.04 13.95
N ARG A 336 -29.12 15.14 15.23
CA ARG A 336 -30.25 14.36 15.75
C ARG A 336 -31.52 15.19 15.60
N HIS A 337 -32.52 14.62 14.92
CA HIS A 337 -33.88 15.13 14.93
C HIS A 337 -34.82 14.03 15.46
N GLY A 338 -35.41 14.27 16.64
CA GLY A 338 -36.19 13.28 17.37
C GLY A 338 -35.37 12.04 17.74
N LEU A 339 -35.81 10.86 17.30
CA LEU A 339 -35.11 9.57 17.51
C LEU A 339 -34.18 9.18 16.35
N ARG A 340 -34.03 10.04 15.33
CA ARG A 340 -33.31 9.74 14.09
C ARG A 340 -32.09 10.65 13.91
N TYR A 341 -31.11 10.17 13.15
CA TYR A 341 -29.89 10.91 12.83
C TYR A 341 -29.80 11.15 11.33
N TYR A 342 -29.29 12.33 10.97
CA TYR A 342 -29.18 12.81 9.60
C TYR A 342 -27.76 13.33 9.36
N ALA A 343 -27.19 13.02 8.20
CA ALA A 343 -25.86 13.48 7.83
C ALA A 343 -25.92 14.89 7.22
N GLU A 344 -25.02 15.77 7.64
CA GLU A 344 -24.81 17.08 7.03
C GLU A 344 -24.01 16.91 5.73
N TYR A 345 -24.73 16.66 4.64
CA TYR A 345 -24.21 16.59 3.27
C TYR A 345 -24.72 17.79 2.45
N PRO A 346 -24.14 18.07 1.26
CA PRO A 346 -24.58 19.17 0.41
C PRO A 346 -26.10 19.19 0.19
N PHE A 347 -26.66 20.39 0.08
CA PHE A 347 -28.08 20.66 -0.19
C PHE A 347 -29.07 20.29 0.93
N LYS A 348 -28.59 19.85 2.09
CA LYS A 348 -29.47 19.56 3.22
C LYS A 348 -30.13 20.86 3.71
N ASP A 349 -31.45 20.82 3.87
CA ASP A 349 -32.28 21.94 4.32
C ASP A 349 -32.33 23.15 3.36
N ASP A 350 -31.83 23.02 2.12
CA ASP A 350 -32.00 24.01 1.06
C ASP A 350 -33.26 23.71 0.23
N PRO A 351 -34.34 24.51 0.34
CA PRO A 351 -35.56 24.28 -0.42
C PRO A 351 -35.38 24.38 -1.93
N ALA A 352 -34.44 25.21 -2.41
CA ALA A 352 -34.22 25.42 -3.85
C ALA A 352 -33.70 24.16 -4.54
N GLN A 353 -33.02 23.28 -3.80
CA GLN A 353 -32.46 22.05 -4.34
C GLN A 353 -33.47 20.89 -4.35
N GLY A 354 -34.59 21.01 -3.62
CA GLY A 354 -35.69 20.04 -3.64
C GLY A 354 -35.36 18.65 -3.09
N VAL A 355 -34.29 18.49 -2.30
CA VAL A 355 -33.88 17.18 -1.76
C VAL A 355 -34.58 16.90 -0.41
N PRO A 356 -35.40 15.85 -0.29
CA PRO A 356 -36.11 15.56 0.96
C PRO A 356 -35.17 15.20 2.12
N ARG A 357 -35.52 15.62 3.35
CA ARG A 357 -34.77 15.25 4.57
C ARG A 357 -34.58 13.74 4.76
N SER A 358 -35.52 12.93 4.28
CA SER A 358 -35.44 11.46 4.35
C SER A 358 -34.21 10.90 3.61
N VAL A 359 -33.71 11.60 2.59
CA VAL A 359 -32.53 11.21 1.81
C VAL A 359 -31.28 11.19 2.70
N TYR A 360 -31.15 12.17 3.58
CA TYR A 360 -30.01 12.33 4.50
C TYR A 360 -30.06 11.43 5.75
N ARG A 361 -31.11 10.61 5.92
CA ARG A 361 -31.28 9.77 7.11
C ARG A 361 -30.22 8.68 7.16
N VAL A 362 -29.48 8.63 8.28
CA VAL A 362 -28.47 7.61 8.58
C VAL A 362 -29.14 6.38 9.20
N ARG A 363 -28.78 5.20 8.70
CA ARG A 363 -29.32 3.89 9.12
C ARG A 363 -28.19 2.88 9.35
N SER A 364 -27.78 2.19 8.29
CA SER A 364 -26.79 1.10 8.33
C SER A 364 -25.35 1.61 8.49
N GLU A 365 -25.11 2.92 8.39
CA GLU A 365 -23.77 3.51 8.49
C GLU A 365 -23.24 3.61 9.93
N LEU A 366 -24.10 3.47 10.94
CA LEU A 366 -23.73 3.39 12.36
C LEU A 366 -23.13 2.00 12.68
N LYS A 367 -21.97 1.72 12.10
CA LYS A 367 -21.23 0.46 12.27
C LYS A 367 -20.42 0.48 13.57
N LEU A 368 -20.29 -0.69 14.20
CA LEU A 368 -19.43 -0.86 15.36
C LEU A 368 -17.96 -0.77 14.95
N ARG A 369 -17.19 0.04 15.66
CA ARG A 369 -15.73 0.10 15.59
C ARG A 369 -15.20 -0.48 16.88
N GLN A 370 -14.30 -1.45 16.77
CA GLN A 370 -13.68 -2.12 17.90
C GLN A 370 -12.19 -2.38 17.65
N LYS A 371 -11.45 -2.51 18.74
CA LYS A 371 -10.00 -2.75 18.79
C LYS A 371 -9.71 -3.48 20.09
N THR A 372 -9.04 -4.64 20.01
CA THR A 372 -8.56 -5.40 21.17
C THR A 372 -7.17 -4.92 21.49
N GLU A 373 -6.96 -4.36 22.67
CA GLU A 373 -5.75 -3.66 23.05
C GLU A 373 -4.86 -4.42 24.03
N LYS A 374 -5.43 -5.37 24.77
CA LYS A 374 -4.70 -6.24 25.69
C LYS A 374 -5.35 -7.62 25.71
N LEU A 375 -4.52 -8.65 25.78
CA LEU A 375 -4.91 -10.03 26.02
C LEU A 375 -3.85 -10.62 26.95
N GLU A 376 -4.24 -11.17 28.10
CA GLU A 376 -3.29 -11.77 29.05
C GLU A 376 -3.99 -12.80 29.95
N TRP A 377 -3.22 -13.75 30.46
CA TRP A 377 -3.65 -14.66 31.52
C TRP A 377 -3.47 -13.99 32.89
N ALA A 378 -4.49 -14.11 33.74
CA ALA A 378 -4.44 -13.70 35.14
C ALA A 378 -5.26 -14.69 35.97
N ASP A 379 -4.60 -15.37 36.92
CA ASP A 379 -5.22 -16.37 37.82
C ASP A 379 -6.03 -17.45 37.07
N GLY A 380 -5.47 -18.00 35.99
CA GLY A 380 -6.13 -19.01 35.14
C GLY A 380 -7.30 -18.49 34.29
N LYS A 381 -7.53 -17.16 34.26
CA LYS A 381 -8.57 -16.51 33.47
C LYS A 381 -7.97 -15.64 32.37
N LEU A 382 -8.61 -15.62 31.22
CA LEU A 382 -8.17 -14.81 30.09
C LEU A 382 -8.81 -13.41 30.19
N VAL A 383 -7.98 -12.40 30.40
CA VAL A 383 -8.40 -11.00 30.50
C VAL A 383 -8.22 -10.32 29.15
N VAL A 384 -9.31 -9.73 28.64
CA VAL A 384 -9.32 -8.98 27.38
C VAL A 384 -9.67 -7.53 27.66
N GLU A 385 -8.84 -6.59 27.22
CA GLU A 385 -9.16 -5.16 27.26
C GLU A 385 -9.14 -4.55 25.86
N GLY A 386 -9.96 -3.54 25.64
CA GLY A 386 -10.00 -2.87 24.35
C GLY A 386 -10.95 -1.69 24.31
N ARG A 387 -11.27 -1.25 23.09
CA ARG A 387 -12.11 -0.08 22.84
C ARG A 387 -13.22 -0.40 21.85
N VAL A 388 -14.38 0.21 22.06
CA VAL A 388 -15.54 0.07 21.18
C VAL A 388 -16.38 1.35 21.10
N CYS A 389 -16.84 1.71 19.90
CA CYS A 389 -17.79 2.80 19.68
C CYS A 389 -18.60 2.60 18.39
N LEU A 390 -19.73 3.29 18.24
CA LEU A 390 -20.44 3.36 16.96
C LEU A 390 -19.83 4.47 16.09
N LYS A 391 -19.66 4.20 14.79
CA LYS A 391 -19.24 5.21 13.81
C LYS A 391 -20.15 6.44 13.95
N TYR A 392 -19.54 7.62 14.13
CA TYR A 392 -20.19 8.92 14.36
C TYR A 392 -20.82 9.16 15.76
N LEU A 393 -21.05 8.15 16.59
CA LEU A 393 -21.68 8.31 17.92
C LEU A 393 -20.69 8.03 19.04
N ARG A 394 -19.95 9.07 19.43
CA ARG A 394 -18.95 9.01 20.49
C ARG A 394 -19.59 8.97 21.90
N PRO A 395 -19.18 8.05 22.79
CA PRO A 395 -19.71 7.95 24.15
C PRO A 395 -18.96 8.88 25.12
N ASN A 396 -19.28 10.18 25.10
CA ASN A 396 -18.61 11.15 25.97
C ASN A 396 -18.97 10.99 27.47
N LYS A 397 -20.08 10.31 27.80
CA LYS A 397 -20.53 10.05 29.19
C LYS A 397 -20.76 8.55 29.40
N ARG A 398 -20.54 8.04 30.62
CA ARG A 398 -20.71 6.61 30.98
C ARG A 398 -22.08 6.07 30.59
N LEU A 399 -23.15 6.80 30.90
CA LEU A 399 -24.53 6.40 30.59
C LEU A 399 -24.86 6.34 29.10
N GLN A 400 -24.01 6.90 28.22
CA GLN A 400 -24.27 6.90 26.78
C GLN A 400 -23.95 5.55 26.13
N GLN A 401 -23.15 4.69 26.77
CA GLN A 401 -22.75 3.41 26.22
C GLN A 401 -22.76 2.29 27.26
N GLN A 402 -23.29 1.14 26.87
CA GLN A 402 -23.23 -0.11 27.63
C GLN A 402 -22.60 -1.18 26.74
N VAL A 403 -21.71 -1.99 27.33
CA VAL A 403 -21.03 -3.11 26.66
C VAL A 403 -21.33 -4.39 27.44
N ARG A 404 -21.67 -5.45 26.72
CA ARG A 404 -21.88 -6.81 27.25
C ARG A 404 -21.15 -7.79 26.33
N ALA A 405 -20.59 -8.85 26.89
CA ALA A 405 -19.88 -9.89 26.16
C ALA A 405 -20.40 -11.31 26.47
N TRP A 406 -20.31 -12.20 25.49
CA TRP A 406 -20.64 -13.62 25.64
C TRP A 406 -19.54 -14.47 24.99
N ALA A 407 -19.19 -15.61 25.57
CA ALA A 407 -18.49 -16.66 24.86
C ALA A 407 -19.55 -17.53 24.16
N VAL A 408 -19.35 -17.84 22.89
CA VAL A 408 -20.29 -18.62 22.08
C VAL A 408 -19.56 -19.80 21.46
N ASN A 409 -20.02 -21.01 21.75
CA ASN A 409 -19.46 -22.22 21.19
C ASN A 409 -19.76 -22.28 19.68
N THR A 410 -18.75 -22.64 18.89
CA THR A 410 -18.81 -22.65 17.43
C THR A 410 -19.64 -23.81 16.86
N GLN A 411 -19.79 -24.91 17.60
CA GLN A 411 -20.44 -26.13 17.15
C GLN A 411 -21.93 -26.15 17.51
N ASP A 412 -22.26 -25.92 18.79
CA ASP A 412 -23.64 -26.05 19.30
C ASP A 412 -24.34 -24.70 19.53
N GLY A 413 -23.61 -23.58 19.40
CA GLY A 413 -24.14 -22.23 19.61
C GLY A 413 -24.43 -21.89 21.09
N ARG A 414 -24.01 -22.72 22.05
CA ARG A 414 -24.16 -22.46 23.49
C ARG A 414 -23.50 -21.12 23.84
N ARG A 415 -24.21 -20.30 24.62
CA ARG A 415 -23.77 -18.94 25.00
C ARG A 415 -23.53 -18.85 26.51
N VAL A 416 -22.31 -18.50 26.90
CA VAL A 416 -21.91 -18.23 28.29
C VAL A 416 -21.72 -16.71 28.46
N ARG A 417 -22.37 -16.12 29.48
CA ARG A 417 -22.27 -14.68 29.74
C ARG A 417 -20.94 -14.36 30.42
N LEU A 418 -20.17 -13.44 29.84
CA LEU A 418 -18.86 -13.04 30.39
C LEU A 418 -18.97 -11.83 31.33
N SER A 419 -18.07 -11.78 32.32
CA SER A 419 -17.87 -10.58 33.13
C SER A 419 -17.40 -9.43 32.25
N THR A 420 -18.06 -8.27 32.32
CA THR A 420 -17.78 -7.12 31.43
C THR A 420 -17.91 -5.81 32.19
N SER A 421 -16.91 -4.94 32.08
CA SER A 421 -16.95 -3.57 32.61
C SER A 421 -16.53 -2.55 31.56
N THR A 422 -16.96 -1.29 31.73
CA THR A 422 -16.61 -0.17 30.84
C THR A 422 -15.84 0.89 31.61
N HIS A 423 -14.80 1.45 31.02
CA HIS A 423 -13.95 2.48 31.62
C HIS A 423 -13.62 3.58 30.60
N GLN A 424 -13.01 4.68 31.07
CA GLN A 424 -12.52 5.73 30.17
C GLN A 424 -11.22 5.29 29.51
N ALA A 425 -11.20 5.30 28.19
CA ALA A 425 -10.01 5.02 27.39
C ALA A 425 -9.76 6.18 26.40
N ASN A 426 -8.58 6.22 25.80
CA ASN A 426 -8.32 7.13 24.69
C ASN A 426 -9.34 6.88 23.56
N GLU A 427 -9.76 7.93 22.85
CA GLU A 427 -10.71 7.82 21.75
C GLU A 427 -10.27 6.73 20.77
N PHE A 428 -11.23 5.99 20.22
CA PHE A 428 -11.00 4.85 19.32
C PHE A 428 -9.96 5.10 18.21
N ARG A 429 -9.85 6.34 17.71
CA ARG A 429 -8.97 6.73 16.61
C ARG A 429 -7.51 7.01 17.04
N LEU A 430 -7.21 7.05 18.33
CA LEU A 430 -5.93 7.46 18.89
C LEU A 430 -5.15 6.24 19.44
N SER A 431 -3.82 6.26 19.37
CA SER A 431 -2.97 5.17 19.89
C SER A 431 -2.96 5.10 21.42
N GLN A 432 -2.45 4.00 21.98
CA GLN A 432 -2.33 3.82 23.44
C GLN A 432 -1.22 4.68 24.07
N LYS A 433 -0.12 4.94 23.34
CA LYS A 433 1.09 5.60 23.86
C LYS A 433 0.93 7.10 24.18
N MET A 434 -0.28 7.66 24.14
CA MET A 434 -0.48 9.11 24.25
C MET A 434 -1.30 9.47 25.48
N THR A 435 -0.63 9.89 26.54
CA THR A 435 -1.21 10.28 27.84
C THR A 435 -2.09 11.54 27.77
N THR A 436 -1.99 12.33 26.70
CA THR A 436 -2.72 13.60 26.47
C THR A 436 -3.88 13.49 25.46
N SER A 437 -4.20 12.28 25.01
CA SER A 437 -5.26 12.03 24.02
C SER A 437 -6.67 12.24 24.58
N ARG A 438 -7.61 12.64 23.69
CA ARG A 438 -9.04 12.79 24.01
C ARG A 438 -9.60 11.48 24.55
N LYS A 439 -10.16 11.45 25.76
CA LYS A 439 -10.77 10.24 26.36
C LYS A 439 -12.28 10.17 26.14
N ASP A 440 -12.82 8.95 26.02
CA ASP A 440 -14.25 8.66 26.04
C ASP A 440 -14.56 7.33 26.77
N TRP A 441 -15.84 7.04 26.99
CA TRP A 441 -16.32 5.81 27.64
C TRP A 441 -16.40 4.63 26.66
N GLY A 442 -15.47 4.57 25.71
CA GLY A 442 -15.34 3.49 24.75
C GLY A 442 -14.59 2.26 25.28
N GLY A 443 -13.87 2.37 26.39
CA GLY A 443 -13.06 1.28 26.95
C GLY A 443 -13.90 0.15 27.53
N TYR A 444 -13.47 -1.09 27.31
CA TYR A 444 -14.05 -2.29 27.91
C TYR A 444 -12.98 -3.20 28.52
N ARG A 445 -13.38 -3.97 29.52
CA ARG A 445 -12.64 -5.12 30.08
C ARG A 445 -13.57 -6.32 30.14
N ILE A 446 -13.11 -7.46 29.65
CA ILE A 446 -13.81 -8.74 29.64
C ILE A 446 -12.94 -9.76 30.34
N VAL A 447 -13.53 -10.58 31.20
CA VAL A 447 -12.85 -11.70 31.84
C VAL A 447 -13.53 -12.98 31.38
N ILE A 448 -12.75 -13.88 30.80
CA ILE A 448 -13.19 -15.20 30.33
C ILE A 448 -12.63 -16.21 31.31
N ASP A 449 -13.52 -16.96 31.95
CA ASP A 449 -13.18 -18.07 32.82
C ASP A 449 -13.32 -19.37 32.01
N PRO A 450 -12.22 -20.02 31.58
CA PRO A 450 -12.31 -21.22 30.78
C PRO A 450 -12.97 -22.38 31.51
N SER A 451 -13.00 -22.35 32.86
CA SER A 451 -13.68 -23.38 33.65
C SER A 451 -15.21 -23.33 33.55
N GLU A 452 -15.78 -22.21 33.09
CA GLU A 452 -17.22 -22.09 32.80
C GLU A 452 -17.57 -22.52 31.36
N LEU A 453 -16.55 -22.74 30.53
CA LEU A 453 -16.67 -23.29 29.19
C LEU A 453 -16.69 -24.82 29.30
N GLY A 454 -17.49 -25.50 28.48
CA GLY A 454 -17.54 -26.96 28.45
C GLY A 454 -16.18 -27.57 28.08
N GLU A 455 -16.04 -28.89 28.26
CA GLU A 455 -14.88 -29.63 27.76
C GLU A 455 -15.04 -29.86 26.24
N ASP A 456 -13.93 -29.73 25.51
CA ASP A 456 -13.83 -29.89 24.06
C ASP A 456 -14.76 -28.97 23.24
N GLY A 457 -14.34 -27.71 23.09
CA GLY A 457 -15.03 -26.78 22.21
C GLY A 457 -14.21 -25.55 21.87
N ASP A 458 -14.48 -25.00 20.70
CA ASP A 458 -13.94 -23.71 20.27
C ASP A 458 -14.97 -22.59 20.45
N TRP A 459 -14.56 -21.50 21.10
CA TRP A 459 -15.44 -20.42 21.57
C TRP A 459 -15.02 -19.06 21.03
N TYR A 460 -15.92 -18.37 20.32
CA TYR A 460 -15.69 -16.97 19.95
C TYR A 460 -16.30 -16.01 20.97
N VAL A 461 -15.72 -14.81 21.10
CA VAL A 461 -16.27 -13.77 21.98
C VAL A 461 -17.20 -12.85 21.19
N GLU A 462 -18.45 -12.71 21.61
CA GLU A 462 -19.44 -11.80 21.05
C GLU A 462 -19.59 -10.54 21.91
N LEU A 463 -19.49 -9.36 21.29
CA LEU A 463 -19.70 -8.05 21.91
C LEU A 463 -21.05 -7.44 21.53
N GLY A 464 -21.90 -7.18 22.52
CA GLY A 464 -23.11 -6.37 22.39
C GLY A 464 -22.90 -4.95 22.92
N VAL A 465 -23.10 -3.95 22.07
CA VAL A 465 -22.95 -2.53 22.40
C VAL A 465 -24.26 -1.79 22.20
N VAL A 466 -24.68 -1.06 23.23
CA VAL A 466 -25.80 -0.13 23.17
C VAL A 466 -25.26 1.29 23.34
N ASN A 467 -25.44 2.16 22.34
CA ASN A 467 -25.04 3.56 22.42
C ASN A 467 -26.19 4.48 21.99
N ARG A 468 -26.66 5.32 22.93
CA ARG A 468 -27.80 6.25 22.74
C ARG A 468 -29.02 5.63 22.04
N GLY A 469 -29.37 4.39 22.41
CA GLY A 469 -30.51 3.63 21.88
C GLY A 469 -30.21 2.75 20.67
N PHE A 470 -29.02 2.84 20.06
CA PHE A 470 -28.62 1.92 19.01
C PHE A 470 -27.93 0.69 19.57
N ARG A 471 -28.45 -0.49 19.26
CA ARG A 471 -27.84 -1.78 19.57
C ARG A 471 -27.09 -2.33 18.36
N ARG A 472 -25.85 -2.80 18.59
CA ARG A 472 -25.06 -3.58 17.64
C ARG A 472 -24.42 -4.76 18.37
N THR A 473 -24.29 -5.87 17.66
CA THR A 473 -23.61 -7.06 18.13
C THR A 473 -22.58 -7.46 17.08
N GLU A 474 -21.36 -7.79 17.49
CA GLU A 474 -20.26 -8.23 16.62
C GLU A 474 -19.35 -9.20 17.37
N ARG A 475 -18.64 -10.08 16.66
CA ARG A 475 -17.53 -10.86 17.23
C ARG A 475 -16.35 -9.96 17.59
N LEU A 476 -15.66 -10.28 18.68
CA LEU A 476 -14.47 -9.59 19.15
C LEU A 476 -13.34 -9.77 18.15
N ARG A 477 -12.74 -8.66 17.70
CA ARG A 477 -11.74 -8.67 16.63
C ARG A 477 -10.77 -7.49 16.69
N LYS A 478 -9.76 -7.53 15.83
CA LYS A 478 -8.77 -6.46 15.56
C LYS A 478 -7.77 -6.25 16.71
N PRO A 479 -6.80 -7.16 16.88
CA PRO A 479 -5.71 -6.97 17.82
C PRO A 479 -4.92 -5.69 17.46
N ALA A 480 -4.58 -4.92 18.48
CA ALA A 480 -3.94 -3.60 18.36
C ALA A 480 -2.47 -3.67 17.95
N ALA A 481 -1.79 -4.73 18.39
CA ALA A 481 -0.37 -4.96 18.24
C ALA A 481 -0.09 -6.47 18.20
N ALA A 482 1.15 -6.83 17.88
CA ALA A 482 1.55 -8.22 17.69
C ALA A 482 1.49 -9.01 19.00
N ASP A 483 1.92 -8.42 20.11
CA ASP A 483 1.85 -8.98 21.48
C ASP A 483 0.45 -9.49 21.86
N VAL A 484 -0.61 -8.76 21.48
CA VAL A 484 -2.00 -9.20 21.69
C VAL A 484 -2.33 -10.51 20.95
N ARG A 485 -1.56 -10.85 19.91
CA ARG A 485 -1.67 -12.11 19.15
C ARG A 485 -0.83 -13.25 19.72
N MET A 486 0.13 -12.95 20.59
CA MET A 486 1.17 -13.88 21.04
C MET A 486 0.91 -14.44 22.45
N VAL A 487 -0.35 -14.45 22.90
CA VAL A 487 -0.71 -15.02 24.21
C VAL A 487 -0.74 -16.52 24.08
N GLY A 488 0.14 -17.19 24.83
CA GLY A 488 0.28 -18.65 24.83
C GLY A 488 -0.91 -19.40 25.44
N PRO A 489 -0.90 -20.73 25.34
CA PRO A 489 -1.89 -21.60 25.97
C PRO A 489 -1.70 -21.63 27.51
N GLU A 490 -2.79 -21.86 28.25
CA GLU A 490 -2.76 -22.03 29.71
C GLU A 490 -3.45 -23.36 30.08
N GLN A 491 -2.85 -24.12 30.99
CA GLN A 491 -3.51 -25.30 31.55
C GLN A 491 -4.53 -24.87 32.61
N VAL A 492 -5.81 -25.07 32.32
CA VAL A 492 -6.91 -24.58 33.17
C VAL A 492 -7.48 -25.66 34.10
N ARG A 493 -7.25 -26.93 33.75
CA ARG A 493 -7.48 -28.12 34.60
C ARG A 493 -6.44 -29.19 34.22
N PRO A 494 -6.18 -30.21 35.07
CA PRO A 494 -5.26 -31.30 34.71
C PRO A 494 -5.60 -31.92 33.35
N GLY A 495 -4.67 -31.79 32.39
CA GLY A 495 -4.83 -32.30 31.02
C GLY A 495 -5.76 -31.49 30.10
N VAL A 496 -6.38 -30.40 30.57
CA VAL A 496 -7.25 -29.53 29.75
C VAL A 496 -6.58 -28.17 29.56
N TRP A 497 -6.41 -27.79 28.30
CA TRP A 497 -5.73 -26.57 27.89
C TRP A 497 -6.72 -25.58 27.29
N ALA A 498 -6.55 -24.31 27.63
CA ALA A 498 -7.26 -23.20 27.00
C ALA A 498 -6.28 -22.44 26.10
N ARG A 499 -6.58 -22.40 24.80
CA ARG A 499 -5.68 -21.92 23.74
C ARG A 499 -6.32 -20.74 23.00
N PRO A 500 -5.97 -19.49 23.36
CA PRO A 500 -6.44 -18.33 22.63
C PRO A 500 -5.78 -18.32 21.26
N HIS A 501 -6.57 -18.15 20.21
CA HIS A 501 -6.06 -18.05 18.85
C HIS A 501 -6.89 -17.08 18.02
N TRP A 502 -6.30 -16.59 16.93
CA TRP A 502 -6.92 -15.60 16.07
C TRP A 502 -7.31 -16.22 14.73
N VAL A 503 -8.58 -16.55 14.57
CA VAL A 503 -9.11 -17.10 13.32
C VAL A 503 -9.00 -16.05 12.21
N ASP A 504 -8.43 -16.47 11.08
CA ASP A 504 -8.03 -15.65 9.93
C ASP A 504 -7.17 -14.42 10.31
N GLY A 505 -6.50 -14.45 11.47
CA GLY A 505 -5.69 -13.34 11.99
C GLY A 505 -6.48 -12.13 12.50
N TYR A 506 -7.81 -12.25 12.68
CA TYR A 506 -8.66 -11.11 13.04
C TYR A 506 -9.66 -11.36 14.18
N GLU A 507 -10.24 -12.55 14.32
CA GLU A 507 -11.30 -12.85 15.32
C GLU A 507 -10.75 -13.67 16.49
N LEU A 508 -11.00 -13.24 17.73
CA LEU A 508 -10.50 -13.95 18.91
C LEU A 508 -11.37 -15.17 19.20
N HIS A 509 -10.74 -16.33 19.18
CA HIS A 509 -11.29 -17.61 19.59
C HIS A 509 -10.51 -18.16 20.80
N LEU A 510 -11.16 -19.02 21.56
CA LEU A 510 -10.60 -19.74 22.69
C LEU A 510 -11.00 -21.20 22.55
N ASN A 511 -10.05 -22.04 22.13
CA ASN A 511 -10.22 -23.48 22.11
C ASN A 511 -9.95 -24.02 23.53
N VAL A 512 -10.85 -24.85 24.05
CA VAL A 512 -10.70 -25.54 25.34
C VAL A 512 -10.76 -27.03 25.05
N GLU A 513 -9.62 -27.72 25.17
CA GLU A 513 -9.50 -29.11 24.71
C GLU A 513 -8.53 -29.94 25.56
N ARG A 514 -8.69 -31.27 25.48
CA ARG A 514 -7.68 -32.25 25.90
C ARG A 514 -7.00 -32.83 24.65
N PRO A 515 -5.73 -32.45 24.35
CA PRO A 515 -5.08 -32.88 23.12
C PRO A 515 -4.72 -34.37 23.16
N ALA A 516 -5.18 -35.17 22.20
CA ALA A 516 -4.98 -36.63 22.18
C ALA A 516 -3.50 -37.08 22.20
N VAL A 517 -2.62 -36.28 21.59
CA VAL A 517 -1.17 -36.48 21.56
C VAL A 517 -0.48 -35.18 21.92
N VAL A 518 0.60 -35.26 22.69
CA VAL A 518 1.49 -34.13 23.00
C VAL A 518 2.92 -34.54 22.65
N LEU A 519 3.63 -33.70 21.88
CA LEU A 519 5.02 -33.94 21.48
C LEU A 519 6.00 -33.43 22.54
N ASP A 520 7.09 -34.16 22.74
CA ASP A 520 8.16 -33.82 23.66
C ASP A 520 9.45 -33.41 22.90
N GLU A 521 9.73 -34.02 21.74
CA GLU A 521 10.97 -33.78 20.97
C GLU A 521 10.78 -33.90 19.44
N SER A 522 11.75 -33.37 18.69
CA SER A 522 11.89 -33.63 17.25
C SER A 522 13.35 -33.95 16.90
N ARG A 523 13.56 -34.83 15.91
CA ARG A 523 14.90 -35.19 15.39
C ARG A 523 14.80 -35.77 13.98
N VAL A 524 15.93 -35.87 13.28
CA VAL A 524 16.00 -36.55 11.98
C VAL A 524 16.66 -37.92 12.13
N GLU A 525 16.01 -38.95 11.57
CA GLU A 525 16.54 -40.32 11.46
C GLU A 525 16.47 -40.75 9.99
N GLY A 526 17.63 -40.87 9.34
CA GLY A 526 17.66 -41.15 7.89
C GLY A 526 17.07 -40.00 7.08
N SER A 527 16.04 -40.28 6.27
CA SER A 527 15.28 -39.27 5.51
C SER A 527 14.04 -38.73 6.25
N SER A 528 13.72 -39.26 7.44
CA SER A 528 12.48 -38.92 8.13
C SER A 528 12.71 -37.92 9.27
N LEU A 529 11.85 -36.92 9.35
CA LEU A 529 11.63 -36.12 10.55
C LEU A 529 10.76 -36.93 11.54
N VAL A 530 11.34 -37.24 12.69
CA VAL A 530 10.69 -37.98 13.78
C VAL A 530 10.24 -37.00 14.85
N LEU A 531 8.93 -36.95 15.10
CA LEU A 531 8.29 -36.20 16.18
C LEU A 531 7.87 -37.17 17.28
N SER A 532 8.56 -37.19 18.42
CA SER A 532 8.27 -38.12 19.52
C SER A 532 7.45 -37.44 20.61
N GLY A 533 6.53 -38.18 21.24
CA GLY A 533 5.65 -37.68 22.27
C GLY A 533 4.89 -38.76 23.02
N ARG A 534 3.79 -38.35 23.66
CA ARG A 534 2.93 -39.20 24.49
C ARG A 534 1.45 -39.04 24.17
N ARG A 535 0.70 -40.14 24.29
CA ARG A 535 -0.76 -40.17 24.23
C ARG A 535 -1.36 -39.70 25.57
N THR A 536 -2.42 -38.89 25.51
CA THR A 536 -3.13 -38.41 26.71
C THR A 536 -4.51 -39.07 26.90
N GLU A 537 -4.99 -39.78 25.89
CA GLU A 537 -6.23 -40.56 25.88
C GLU A 537 -5.96 -42.08 25.89
N ASP A 538 -7.02 -42.90 25.79
CA ASP A 538 -6.97 -44.37 25.84
C ASP A 538 -5.93 -44.96 24.85
N PRO A 539 -4.89 -45.67 25.34
CA PRO A 539 -3.88 -46.32 24.51
C PRO A 539 -4.43 -47.30 23.47
N ALA A 540 -5.65 -47.83 23.67
CA ALA A 540 -6.28 -48.80 22.78
C ALA A 540 -6.87 -48.22 21.48
N ARG A 541 -6.86 -46.89 21.31
CA ARG A 541 -7.39 -46.22 20.12
C ARG A 541 -6.34 -46.18 19.01
N ASP A 542 -6.71 -46.66 17.82
CA ASP A 542 -5.86 -46.52 16.63
C ASP A 542 -5.88 -45.06 16.14
N LEU A 543 -4.70 -44.58 15.76
CA LEU A 543 -4.47 -43.21 15.31
C LEU A 543 -3.61 -43.25 14.06
N SER A 544 -4.02 -42.50 13.03
CA SER A 544 -3.18 -42.12 11.89
C SER A 544 -2.69 -40.69 12.06
N ALA A 545 -1.61 -40.31 11.38
CA ALA A 545 -1.13 -38.93 11.35
C ALA A 545 -1.01 -38.44 9.91
N TYR A 546 -1.06 -37.12 9.75
CA TYR A 546 -0.78 -36.45 8.49
C TYR A 546 -0.22 -35.07 8.76
N VAL A 547 0.54 -34.56 7.80
CA VAL A 547 0.91 -33.15 7.74
C VAL A 547 0.12 -32.48 6.63
N GLN A 548 -0.30 -31.25 6.85
CA GLN A 548 -1.11 -30.51 5.89
C GLN A 548 -0.47 -29.17 5.60
N CYS A 549 -0.16 -28.92 4.32
CA CYS A 549 0.32 -27.62 3.87
C CYS A 549 -0.78 -26.57 4.08
N LEU A 550 -0.44 -25.46 4.72
CA LEU A 550 -1.34 -24.34 4.92
C LEU A 550 -1.37 -23.48 3.67
N PRO A 551 -2.56 -23.09 3.19
CA PRO A 551 -3.82 -23.03 3.93
C PRO A 551 -4.79 -24.18 3.61
N GLY A 552 -4.56 -25.39 4.14
CA GLY A 552 -5.54 -26.48 4.07
C GLY A 552 -5.55 -27.22 2.73
N ASP A 553 -4.38 -27.27 2.09
CA ASP A 553 -4.11 -27.91 0.82
C ASP A 553 -3.87 -29.43 1.01
N VAL A 554 -2.90 -30.01 0.29
CA VAL A 554 -2.53 -31.43 0.30
C VAL A 554 -2.29 -31.96 1.72
N GLU A 555 -3.00 -33.04 2.06
CA GLU A 555 -2.70 -33.88 3.22
C GLU A 555 -1.65 -34.92 2.81
N VAL A 556 -0.47 -34.85 3.42
CA VAL A 556 0.59 -35.84 3.26
C VAL A 556 0.51 -36.82 4.44
N PRO A 557 0.25 -38.12 4.21
CA PRO A 557 0.21 -39.12 5.27
C PRO A 557 1.54 -39.19 6.02
N ALA A 558 1.46 -39.24 7.35
CA ALA A 558 2.62 -39.45 8.22
C ALA A 558 2.48 -40.79 8.92
N ARG A 559 3.59 -41.54 9.04
CA ARG A 559 3.57 -42.85 9.69
C ARG A 559 3.53 -42.66 11.21
N VAL A 560 2.66 -43.41 11.88
CA VAL A 560 2.56 -43.42 13.34
C VAL A 560 3.12 -44.73 13.88
N GLU A 561 4.03 -44.64 14.85
CA GLU A 561 4.48 -45.76 15.66
C GLU A 561 4.04 -45.52 17.10
N ALA A 562 3.36 -46.47 17.72
CA ALA A 562 2.91 -46.37 19.11
C ALA A 562 3.32 -47.59 19.92
N ASP A 563 3.84 -47.36 21.11
CA ASP A 563 4.18 -48.39 22.11
C ASP A 563 3.67 -47.93 23.48
N GLY A 564 2.53 -48.51 23.91
CA GLY A 564 1.82 -48.08 25.12
C GLY A 564 1.42 -46.60 25.06
N ALA A 565 2.00 -45.79 25.94
CA ALA A 565 1.75 -44.35 26.00
C ALA A 565 2.70 -43.53 25.08
N ALA A 566 3.79 -44.12 24.59
CA ALA A 566 4.74 -43.45 23.70
C ALA A 566 4.21 -43.45 22.26
N VAL A 567 4.40 -42.34 21.56
CA VAL A 567 4.02 -42.20 20.15
C VAL A 567 5.11 -41.47 19.37
N ARG A 568 5.35 -41.90 18.13
CA ARG A 568 6.24 -41.25 17.17
C ARG A 568 5.46 -40.98 15.88
N VAL A 569 5.55 -39.77 15.38
CA VAL A 569 5.04 -39.37 14.06
C VAL A 569 6.24 -39.16 13.14
N LEU A 570 6.32 -39.94 12.07
CA LEU A 570 7.42 -39.91 11.10
C LEU A 570 6.92 -39.26 9.82
N VAL A 571 7.59 -38.18 9.42
CA VAL A 571 7.30 -37.40 8.21
C VAL A 571 8.51 -37.51 7.28
N ASP A 572 8.33 -37.91 6.02
CA ASP A 572 9.45 -37.88 5.07
C ASP A 572 9.81 -36.43 4.74
N LEU A 573 11.10 -36.09 4.78
CA LEU A 573 11.55 -34.74 4.46
C LEU A 573 11.37 -34.42 2.97
N ALA A 574 11.42 -35.42 2.09
CA ALA A 574 11.19 -35.23 0.65
C ALA A 574 9.77 -34.73 0.39
N ASP A 575 8.76 -35.29 1.07
CA ASP A 575 7.35 -34.89 0.93
C ASP A 575 7.10 -33.41 1.31
N LEU A 576 7.99 -32.83 2.13
CA LEU A 576 7.92 -31.43 2.54
C LEU A 576 8.70 -30.50 1.61
N THR A 577 9.76 -30.98 0.98
CA THR A 577 10.78 -30.15 0.32
C THR A 577 10.76 -30.21 -1.20
N ASP A 578 10.29 -31.30 -1.78
CA ASP A 578 10.27 -31.49 -3.22
C ASP A 578 9.37 -30.46 -3.91
N GLY A 579 9.89 -29.85 -4.98
CA GLY A 579 9.21 -28.80 -5.75
C GLY A 579 9.09 -27.43 -5.05
N TYR A 580 9.64 -27.25 -3.85
CA TYR A 580 9.55 -25.99 -3.12
C TYR A 580 10.11 -24.81 -3.92
N GLU A 581 11.25 -24.96 -4.60
CA GLU A 581 11.91 -23.87 -5.33
C GLU A 581 11.02 -23.31 -6.46
N ASP A 582 10.33 -24.20 -7.17
CA ASP A 582 9.41 -23.82 -8.24
C ASP A 582 8.17 -23.11 -7.69
N ARG A 583 7.62 -23.59 -6.56
CA ARG A 583 6.47 -22.97 -5.89
C ARG A 583 6.81 -21.62 -5.26
N ALA A 584 8.00 -21.51 -4.66
CA ALA A 584 8.50 -20.29 -4.04
C ALA A 584 8.86 -19.21 -5.06
N ALA A 585 9.18 -19.60 -6.30
CA ALA A 585 9.43 -18.67 -7.41
C ALA A 585 8.15 -17.98 -7.93
N ILE A 586 6.96 -18.52 -7.63
CA ILE A 586 5.71 -17.91 -8.07
C ILE A 586 5.48 -16.57 -7.35
N PRO A 587 5.23 -15.47 -8.10
CA PRO A 587 4.99 -14.17 -7.50
C PRO A 587 3.84 -14.20 -6.50
N GLY A 588 4.07 -13.62 -5.32
CA GLY A 588 3.07 -13.60 -4.25
C GLY A 588 3.07 -14.82 -3.34
N SER A 589 3.87 -15.85 -3.64
CA SER A 589 4.16 -16.95 -2.71
C SER A 589 4.83 -16.44 -1.44
N ASP A 590 4.55 -17.10 -0.31
CA ASP A 590 5.32 -16.89 0.91
C ASP A 590 6.67 -17.60 0.74
N PRO A 591 7.82 -16.96 1.04
CA PRO A 591 9.11 -17.63 1.02
C PRO A 591 9.24 -18.75 2.07
N CYS A 592 8.21 -18.98 2.88
CA CYS A 592 8.12 -20.08 3.83
C CYS A 592 6.82 -20.85 3.59
N GLU A 593 6.92 -22.14 3.29
CA GLU A 593 5.78 -23.06 3.30
C GLU A 593 5.52 -23.52 4.74
N GLU A 594 4.29 -23.35 5.23
CA GLU A 594 3.90 -23.75 6.58
C GLU A 594 3.06 -25.03 6.53
N TRP A 595 3.45 -26.03 7.32
CA TRP A 595 2.77 -27.32 7.42
C TRP A 595 2.29 -27.55 8.83
N SER A 596 1.04 -27.97 8.96
CA SER A 596 0.42 -28.30 10.23
C SER A 596 0.48 -29.80 10.51
N VAL A 597 0.69 -30.19 11.77
CA VAL A 597 0.74 -31.61 12.17
C VAL A 597 -0.56 -32.03 12.86
N HIS A 598 -1.15 -33.12 12.37
CA HIS A 598 -2.43 -33.63 12.84
C HIS A 598 -2.40 -35.13 13.11
N VAL A 599 -3.27 -35.58 14.02
CA VAL A 599 -3.63 -36.99 14.23
C VAL A 599 -5.12 -37.17 14.02
N ARG A 600 -5.51 -38.33 13.47
CA ARG A 600 -6.91 -38.68 13.16
C ARG A 600 -7.24 -40.08 13.71
N ASP A 601 -8.45 -40.27 14.22
CA ASP A 601 -8.96 -41.58 14.64
C ASP A 601 -9.72 -42.30 13.53
N ASP A 602 -10.08 -43.57 13.76
CA ASP A 602 -10.85 -44.40 12.82
C ASP A 602 -12.27 -43.84 12.52
N ALA A 603 -12.79 -42.96 13.39
CA ALA A 603 -14.06 -42.28 13.19
C ALA A 603 -13.91 -40.98 12.37
N GLY A 604 -12.69 -40.66 11.89
CA GLY A 604 -12.39 -39.49 11.09
C GLY A 604 -12.25 -38.18 11.88
N ARG A 605 -12.25 -38.23 13.22
CA ARG A 605 -12.00 -37.06 14.07
C ARG A 605 -10.53 -36.73 14.05
N SER A 606 -10.19 -35.46 13.82
CA SER A 606 -8.81 -34.99 13.70
C SER A 606 -8.49 -33.97 14.78
N TRP A 607 -7.28 -34.04 15.33
CA TRP A 607 -6.75 -33.09 16.31
C TRP A 607 -5.40 -32.53 15.85
N TRP A 608 -5.18 -31.27 16.18
CA TRP A 608 -3.86 -30.66 16.10
C TRP A 608 -2.93 -31.28 17.15
N VAL A 609 -1.65 -31.40 16.82
CA VAL A 609 -0.65 -31.95 17.75
C VAL A 609 0.17 -30.82 18.38
N PRO A 610 0.00 -30.50 19.67
CA PRO A 610 0.83 -29.51 20.37
C PRO A 610 2.14 -30.09 20.92
N PHE A 611 3.11 -29.22 21.21
CA PHE A 611 4.28 -29.54 22.04
C PHE A 611 3.97 -29.36 23.54
N ALA A 612 4.61 -30.17 24.38
CA ALA A 612 4.68 -29.97 25.83
C ALA A 612 5.47 -28.70 26.13
N ASP A 613 4.94 -27.84 27.01
CA ASP A 613 5.60 -26.62 27.52
C ASP A 613 6.21 -25.70 26.44
N GLY A 614 5.62 -25.68 25.25
CA GLY A 614 6.07 -24.82 24.15
C GLY A 614 7.26 -25.32 23.32
N GLY A 615 7.78 -26.54 23.58
CA GLY A 615 8.67 -27.33 22.70
C GLY A 615 10.04 -26.74 22.32
N PRO A 616 11.09 -27.56 22.12
CA PRO A 616 12.36 -27.09 21.56
C PRO A 616 12.25 -26.80 20.06
N GLU A 617 12.90 -25.74 19.56
CA GLU A 617 13.05 -25.48 18.12
C GLU A 617 13.94 -26.57 17.49
N GLY A 618 13.39 -27.29 16.53
CA GLY A 618 14.15 -28.21 15.67
C GLY A 618 14.52 -27.52 14.36
N ARG A 619 15.80 -27.59 13.95
CA ARG A 619 16.25 -27.11 12.64
C ARG A 619 17.01 -28.20 11.92
N TYR A 620 16.51 -28.58 10.75
CA TYR A 620 17.07 -29.66 9.95
C TYR A 620 17.29 -29.17 8.52
N SER A 621 18.31 -29.71 7.86
CA SER A 621 18.61 -29.40 6.45
C SER A 621 18.29 -30.59 5.58
N HIS A 622 17.66 -30.35 4.43
CA HIS A 622 17.37 -31.37 3.43
C HIS A 622 17.34 -30.72 2.04
N SER A 623 18.07 -31.28 1.08
CA SER A 623 18.11 -30.78 -0.32
C SER A 623 18.41 -29.27 -0.47
N GLY A 624 19.27 -28.72 0.40
CA GLY A 624 19.60 -27.28 0.41
C GLY A 624 18.56 -26.38 1.08
N LEU A 625 17.45 -26.94 1.55
CA LEU A 625 16.39 -26.23 2.27
C LEU A 625 16.48 -26.46 3.77
N SER A 626 15.91 -25.53 4.53
CA SER A 626 15.77 -25.60 5.99
C SER A 626 14.35 -26.02 6.35
N VAL A 627 14.23 -27.13 7.08
CA VAL A 627 12.97 -27.59 7.70
C VAL A 627 13.02 -27.25 9.18
N ARG A 628 12.21 -26.28 9.61
CA ARG A 628 12.09 -25.87 11.02
C ARG A 628 10.85 -26.47 11.66
N VAL A 629 10.99 -26.96 12.88
CA VAL A 629 9.90 -27.51 13.70
C VAL A 629 9.70 -26.59 14.89
N ASN A 630 8.59 -25.86 14.89
CA ASN A 630 8.31 -24.81 15.86
C ASN A 630 6.82 -24.81 16.22
N PRO A 631 6.44 -24.65 17.49
CA PRO A 631 5.05 -24.39 17.80
C PRO A 631 4.64 -22.99 17.35
N ASP A 632 3.38 -22.83 16.95
CA ASP A 632 2.75 -21.53 16.80
C ASP A 632 2.42 -20.90 18.17
N PHE A 633 1.87 -19.69 18.18
CA PHE A 633 1.53 -19.02 19.44
C PHE A 633 0.43 -19.72 20.25
N ALA A 634 -0.37 -20.59 19.63
CA ALA A 634 -1.35 -21.42 20.32
C ALA A 634 -0.73 -22.73 20.86
N GLY A 635 0.56 -22.98 20.61
CA GLY A 635 1.30 -24.17 21.00
C GLY A 635 1.16 -25.35 20.03
N ARG A 636 0.59 -25.15 18.84
CA ARG A 636 0.38 -26.18 17.81
C ARG A 636 1.65 -26.38 16.99
N THR A 637 2.02 -27.62 16.71
CA THR A 637 3.24 -27.92 15.96
C THR A 637 3.14 -27.49 14.50
N MET A 638 4.08 -26.65 14.07
CA MET A 638 4.23 -26.21 12.69
C MET A 638 5.58 -26.67 12.15
N LEU A 639 5.58 -27.25 10.95
CA LEU A 639 6.78 -27.47 10.16
C LEU A 639 6.89 -26.31 9.15
N ARG A 640 8.08 -25.77 8.95
CA ARG A 640 8.33 -24.64 8.06
C ARG A 640 9.44 -24.98 7.10
N VAL A 641 9.14 -24.96 5.81
CA VAL A 641 10.11 -25.23 4.74
C VAL A 641 10.47 -23.91 4.08
N GLU A 642 11.75 -23.60 4.06
CA GLU A 642 12.25 -22.35 3.49
C GLU A 642 13.71 -22.50 3.04
N ARG A 643 14.15 -21.62 2.14
CA ARG A 643 15.60 -21.42 1.95
C ARG A 643 16.25 -20.99 3.27
N PRO A 644 17.50 -21.40 3.55
CA PRO A 644 18.20 -21.04 4.78
C PRO A 644 18.06 -19.55 5.09
N GLN A 645 17.46 -19.22 6.23
CA GLN A 645 17.30 -17.83 6.66
C GLN A 645 18.41 -17.44 7.66
N PRO A 646 18.91 -16.20 7.60
CA PRO A 646 19.72 -15.62 8.67
C PRO A 646 18.87 -15.37 9.92
N LEU A 647 19.40 -15.68 11.10
CA LEU A 647 18.73 -15.51 12.39
C LEU A 647 19.55 -14.65 13.33
N LEU A 648 18.92 -13.66 13.95
CA LEU A 648 19.50 -12.91 15.07
C LEU A 648 19.52 -13.78 16.32
N THR A 649 20.71 -13.97 16.88
CA THR A 649 20.94 -14.66 18.14
C THR A 649 21.17 -13.67 19.29
N SER A 650 21.60 -12.45 18.98
CA SER A 650 21.73 -11.38 19.98
C SER A 650 21.50 -10.00 19.37
N VAL A 651 20.94 -9.11 20.19
CA VAL A 651 20.77 -7.70 19.88
C VAL A 651 21.13 -6.87 21.11
N SER A 652 21.90 -5.82 20.93
CA SER A 652 22.22 -4.85 21.99
C SER A 652 22.31 -3.43 21.45
N TRP A 653 22.11 -2.46 22.34
CA TRP A 653 22.44 -1.06 22.09
C TRP A 653 23.81 -0.75 22.71
N ASP A 654 24.63 -0.02 21.98
CA ASP A 654 25.85 0.61 22.50
C ASP A 654 25.95 2.02 21.90
N ASP A 655 25.93 3.06 22.74
CA ASP A 655 25.90 4.47 22.33
C ASP A 655 24.97 4.74 21.12
N TYR A 656 23.71 4.29 21.25
CA TYR A 656 22.66 4.36 20.22
C TYR A 656 22.91 3.62 18.90
N THR A 657 23.99 2.86 18.84
CA THR A 657 24.26 1.89 17.77
C THR A 657 23.58 0.57 18.10
N LEU A 658 22.68 0.14 17.22
CA LEU A 658 22.04 -1.16 17.25
C LEU A 658 23.00 -2.21 16.70
N ASN A 659 23.55 -3.02 17.60
CA ASN A 659 24.42 -4.13 17.26
C ASN A 659 23.57 -5.39 17.04
N LEU A 660 23.68 -5.94 15.84
CA LEU A 660 22.98 -7.15 15.41
C LEU A 660 24.00 -8.27 15.23
N ARG A 661 23.79 -9.41 15.89
CA ARG A 661 24.60 -10.62 15.65
C ARG A 661 23.70 -11.81 15.43
N GLY A 662 24.13 -12.68 14.55
CA GLY A 662 23.34 -13.82 14.15
C GLY A 662 24.12 -14.92 13.47
N GLU A 663 23.36 -15.93 13.04
CA GLU A 663 23.86 -17.10 12.34
C GLU A 663 23.19 -17.18 10.97
N TYR A 664 23.96 -17.57 9.96
CA TYR A 664 23.51 -17.81 8.60
C TYR A 664 24.24 -19.04 8.07
N SER A 665 23.47 -20.10 7.80
CA SER A 665 24.00 -21.43 7.48
C SER A 665 24.28 -21.64 5.98
N ASP A 666 23.99 -20.64 5.16
CA ASP A 666 24.23 -20.68 3.72
C ASP A 666 25.63 -20.16 3.38
N THR A 667 26.10 -20.44 2.17
CA THR A 667 27.40 -19.93 1.68
C THR A 667 27.18 -18.70 0.79
N PRO A 668 27.65 -17.50 1.20
CA PRO A 668 27.53 -16.30 0.37
C PRO A 668 28.29 -16.44 -0.96
N SER A 669 27.67 -16.00 -2.04
CA SER A 669 28.27 -15.89 -3.37
C SER A 669 29.17 -14.66 -3.52
N GLY A 670 29.00 -13.64 -2.65
CA GLY A 670 29.82 -12.44 -2.61
C GLY A 670 29.87 -11.77 -1.24
N GLU A 671 30.16 -10.47 -1.21
CA GLU A 671 30.10 -9.67 0.02
C GLU A 671 28.64 -9.53 0.50
N LEU A 672 28.44 -9.77 1.80
CA LEU A 672 27.15 -9.60 2.44
C LEU A 672 26.92 -8.14 2.83
N SER A 673 25.69 -7.68 2.68
CA SER A 673 25.22 -6.37 3.17
C SER A 673 23.95 -6.51 3.98
N LEU A 674 23.87 -5.80 5.10
CA LEU A 674 22.64 -5.66 5.88
C LEU A 674 21.80 -4.58 5.21
N VAL A 675 20.59 -4.95 4.78
CA VAL A 675 19.61 -4.01 4.24
C VAL A 675 18.62 -3.63 5.33
N VAL A 676 18.62 -2.36 5.71
CA VAL A 676 17.59 -1.77 6.57
C VAL A 676 16.53 -1.14 5.66
N LYS A 677 15.45 -1.88 5.39
CA LYS A 677 14.43 -1.51 4.41
C LYS A 677 13.17 -0.98 5.09
N ALA A 678 12.70 0.19 4.69
CA ALA A 678 11.46 0.75 5.21
C ALA A 678 10.26 -0.13 4.83
N VAL A 679 9.32 -0.31 5.77
CA VAL A 679 8.09 -1.06 5.53
C VAL A 679 7.07 -0.16 4.80
N GLY A 680 6.65 -0.58 3.60
CA GLY A 680 5.66 0.13 2.78
C GLY A 680 6.21 1.30 1.95
N ARG A 681 7.53 1.49 1.94
CA ARG A 681 8.29 2.47 1.15
C ARG A 681 9.47 1.76 0.47
N MET A 682 10.02 2.37 -0.57
CA MET A 682 11.17 1.83 -1.32
C MET A 682 12.53 2.24 -0.76
N GLU A 683 12.54 3.04 0.31
CA GLU A 683 13.73 3.43 1.07
C GLU A 683 14.43 2.18 1.64
N GLU A 684 15.72 2.05 1.35
CA GLU A 684 16.62 1.07 1.93
C GLU A 684 17.99 1.70 2.19
N HIS A 685 18.67 1.21 3.22
CA HIS A 685 20.02 1.61 3.58
C HIS A 685 20.87 0.36 3.74
N LEU A 686 22.06 0.38 3.15
CA LEU A 686 23.01 -0.75 3.20
C LEU A 686 24.05 -0.50 4.29
N PHE A 687 24.33 -1.52 5.08
CA PHE A 687 25.36 -1.51 6.10
C PHE A 687 26.32 -2.68 5.90
N PRO A 688 27.62 -2.49 6.18
CA PRO A 688 28.60 -3.55 6.08
C PRO A 688 28.26 -4.71 7.04
N VAL A 689 28.55 -5.93 6.61
CA VAL A 689 28.39 -7.15 7.41
C VAL A 689 29.74 -7.83 7.54
N GLU A 690 30.13 -8.13 8.76
CA GLU A 690 31.23 -9.06 9.03
C GLU A 690 30.66 -10.48 9.05
N PHE A 691 31.17 -11.37 8.21
CA PHE A 691 30.73 -12.78 8.14
C PHE A 691 31.91 -13.74 8.26
N ARG A 692 31.87 -14.64 9.26
CA ARG A 692 32.88 -15.68 9.51
C ARG A 692 32.23 -16.91 10.15
N ASP A 693 32.60 -18.10 9.67
CA ASP A 693 32.17 -19.40 10.24
C ASP A 693 30.64 -19.51 10.45
N GLY A 694 29.85 -19.07 9.48
CA GLY A 694 28.38 -19.10 9.56
C GLY A 694 27.77 -18.07 10.52
N ARG A 695 28.55 -17.12 11.02
CA ARG A 695 28.10 -16.03 11.90
C ARG A 695 28.23 -14.69 11.22
N PHE A 696 27.23 -13.85 11.38
CA PHE A 696 27.24 -12.47 10.89
C PHE A 696 27.12 -11.46 12.02
N SER A 697 27.73 -10.30 11.86
CA SER A 697 27.51 -9.12 12.69
C SER A 697 27.41 -7.84 11.87
N ALA A 698 26.54 -6.94 12.30
CA ALA A 698 26.34 -5.63 11.70
C ALA A 698 25.98 -4.60 12.76
N ALA A 699 26.37 -3.35 12.51
CA ALA A 699 26.10 -2.20 13.38
C ALA A 699 25.31 -1.15 12.60
N VAL A 700 24.23 -0.66 13.22
CA VAL A 700 23.33 0.35 12.63
C VAL A 700 23.14 1.47 13.62
N GLN A 701 23.48 2.71 13.27
CA GLN A 701 23.12 3.89 14.06
C GLN A 701 21.90 4.59 13.42
N PRO A 702 20.67 4.34 13.89
CA PRO A 702 19.45 4.74 13.17
C PRO A 702 19.24 6.25 13.06
N THR A 703 19.97 7.03 13.83
CA THR A 703 19.90 8.49 13.92
C THR A 703 21.02 9.21 13.17
N ALA A 704 22.01 8.47 12.66
CA ALA A 704 23.20 8.99 11.99
C ALA A 704 23.55 8.17 10.74
N ILE A 705 22.64 8.18 9.76
CA ILE A 705 22.82 7.54 8.46
C ILE A 705 23.68 8.43 7.56
N PRO A 706 24.77 7.90 6.97
CA PRO A 706 25.57 8.63 6.00
C PRO A 706 24.72 9.14 4.82
N ASN A 707 24.85 10.41 4.49
CA ASN A 707 24.16 11.08 3.40
C ASN A 707 25.04 12.20 2.84
N PHE A 708 25.74 11.93 1.73
CA PHE A 708 26.61 12.87 1.02
C PHE A 708 27.55 13.66 1.95
N GLY A 709 28.39 12.95 2.72
CA GLY A 709 29.36 13.58 3.64
C GLY A 709 28.79 14.22 4.91
N THR A 710 27.48 14.06 5.14
CA THR A 710 26.80 14.40 6.40
C THR A 710 26.10 13.17 6.97
N THR A 711 25.50 13.28 8.15
CA THR A 711 24.68 12.22 8.73
C THR A 711 23.28 12.72 9.03
N VAL A 712 22.26 11.96 8.63
CA VAL A 712 20.84 12.24 8.93
C VAL A 712 20.19 11.01 9.58
N PRO A 713 19.18 11.16 10.45
CA PRO A 713 18.43 10.02 10.96
C PRO A 713 17.72 9.25 9.84
N LEU A 714 17.31 8.02 10.11
CA LEU A 714 16.28 7.35 9.32
C LEU A 714 14.97 8.17 9.39
N THR A 715 14.12 8.05 8.37
CA THR A 715 12.80 8.69 8.44
C THR A 715 11.93 8.00 9.49
N PRO A 716 11.09 8.68 10.30
CA PRO A 716 10.15 8.01 11.20
C PRO A 716 9.34 6.90 10.52
N GLY A 717 9.25 5.73 11.14
CA GLY A 717 8.59 4.57 10.55
C GLY A 717 9.05 3.22 11.09
N ASN A 718 8.72 2.17 10.35
CA ASN A 718 9.12 0.79 10.64
C ASN A 718 10.12 0.34 9.59
N TYR A 719 11.16 -0.36 10.02
CA TYR A 719 12.23 -0.89 9.20
C TYR A 719 12.39 -2.39 9.46
N ARG A 720 12.52 -3.16 8.37
CA ARG A 720 12.83 -4.59 8.41
C ARG A 720 14.29 -4.79 8.06
N PHE A 721 14.86 -5.88 8.53
CA PHE A 721 16.23 -6.28 8.26
C PHE A 721 16.27 -7.39 7.22
N LEU A 722 17.11 -7.23 6.20
CA LEU A 722 17.40 -8.24 5.19
C LEU A 722 18.90 -8.43 5.11
N LEU A 723 19.33 -9.60 4.69
CA LEU A 723 20.71 -9.89 4.32
C LEU A 723 20.75 -10.03 2.79
N ARG A 724 21.57 -9.22 2.14
CA ARG A 724 21.79 -9.23 0.69
C ARG A 724 23.14 -9.86 0.40
N ASP A 725 23.15 -10.77 -0.56
CA ASP A 725 24.35 -11.43 -1.06
C ASP A 725 24.76 -10.82 -2.41
N GLY A 726 25.95 -10.21 -2.46
CA GLY A 726 26.49 -9.53 -3.63
C GLY A 726 26.04 -8.07 -3.82
N LEU A 727 26.84 -7.33 -4.60
CA LEU A 727 26.60 -5.92 -4.97
C LEU A 727 26.42 -5.80 -6.50
N GLY A 728 25.22 -6.10 -7.01
CA GLY A 728 24.85 -5.71 -8.38
C GLY A 728 24.41 -6.86 -9.29
N GLY A 729 23.11 -6.91 -9.56
CA GLY A 729 22.48 -7.74 -10.57
C GLY A 729 20.95 -7.55 -10.52
N ALA A 730 20.27 -7.68 -11.67
CA ALA A 730 18.82 -7.51 -11.78
C ALA A 730 17.99 -8.56 -10.98
N GLN A 731 18.62 -9.66 -10.57
CA GLN A 731 18.07 -10.63 -9.60
C GLN A 731 18.70 -10.40 -8.22
N GLN A 732 18.03 -9.64 -7.36
CA GLN A 732 18.43 -9.41 -5.97
C GLN A 732 17.83 -10.50 -5.06
N ASP A 733 18.64 -11.34 -4.43
CA ASP A 733 18.18 -12.40 -3.52
C ASP A 733 18.24 -11.96 -2.04
N ASP A 734 17.42 -10.96 -1.68
CA ASP A 734 17.35 -10.46 -0.29
C ASP A 734 16.71 -11.50 0.65
N ARG A 735 17.47 -12.02 1.62
CA ARG A 735 16.97 -12.93 2.68
C ARG A 735 16.43 -12.15 3.88
N ARG A 736 15.29 -12.56 4.46
CA ARG A 736 14.77 -11.90 5.68
C ARG A 736 15.53 -12.38 6.91
N ILE A 737 15.95 -11.45 7.75
CA ILE A 737 16.57 -11.82 9.03
C ILE A 737 15.47 -12.10 10.05
N GLY A 738 15.45 -13.30 10.63
CA GLY A 738 14.53 -13.71 11.69
C GLY A 738 15.11 -13.59 13.10
N PHE A 739 14.33 -13.90 14.13
CA PHE A 739 14.81 -14.10 15.49
C PHE A 739 15.03 -15.59 15.80
N SER A 740 16.10 -15.93 16.52
CA SER A 740 16.25 -17.24 17.18
C SER A 740 15.16 -17.44 18.25
N GLN A 741 14.85 -18.70 18.61
CA GLN A 741 13.88 -19.00 19.68
C GLN A 741 14.22 -18.28 21.00
N GLU A 742 15.49 -18.29 21.41
CA GLU A 742 15.95 -17.62 22.63
C GLU A 742 15.64 -16.11 22.62
N LEU A 743 15.85 -15.44 21.48
CA LEU A 743 15.59 -14.01 21.38
C LEU A 743 14.09 -13.69 21.23
N ARG A 744 13.27 -14.63 20.76
CA ARG A 744 11.80 -14.48 20.72
C ARG A 744 11.18 -14.47 22.11
N THR A 745 11.76 -15.21 23.06
CA THR A 745 11.27 -15.31 24.45
C THR A 745 11.96 -14.33 25.39
N ALA A 746 13.13 -13.81 25.02
CA ALA A 746 13.81 -12.75 25.74
C ALA A 746 13.08 -11.40 25.66
N LYS A 747 13.23 -10.57 26.71
CA LYS A 747 12.84 -9.15 26.61
C LYS A 747 13.82 -8.44 25.68
N PHE A 748 13.31 -7.81 24.63
CA PHE A 748 14.10 -6.93 23.77
C PHE A 748 14.75 -5.81 24.59
N PRO A 749 15.87 -5.25 24.12
CA PRO A 749 16.48 -4.07 24.73
C PRO A 749 15.43 -2.99 24.98
N ALA A 750 15.56 -2.28 26.10
CA ALA A 750 14.65 -1.17 26.42
C ALA A 750 14.68 -0.12 25.29
N PRO A 751 13.56 0.58 25.04
CA PRO A 751 13.54 1.64 24.05
C PRO A 751 14.58 2.71 24.37
N GLU A 752 15.41 3.05 23.40
CA GLU A 752 16.41 4.11 23.53
C GLU A 752 15.83 5.45 23.07
N LYS A 753 16.37 6.54 23.62
CA LYS A 753 16.01 7.90 23.21
C LYS A 753 17.23 8.67 22.76
N GLU A 754 17.23 9.05 21.50
CA GLU A 754 18.30 9.83 20.90
C GLU A 754 17.72 10.83 19.91
N GLY A 755 18.24 12.06 19.90
CA GLY A 755 17.81 13.06 18.92
C GLY A 755 16.31 13.37 18.95
N GLY A 756 15.62 13.11 20.07
CA GLY A 756 14.16 13.26 20.21
C GLY A 756 13.31 12.12 19.62
N PHE A 757 13.93 11.05 19.12
CA PHE A 757 13.25 9.86 18.63
C PHE A 757 13.12 8.80 19.72
N ASP A 758 12.01 8.06 19.70
CA ASP A 758 11.87 6.80 20.45
C ASP A 758 12.31 5.65 19.53
N LEU A 759 13.35 4.92 19.90
CA LEU A 759 13.87 3.76 19.17
C LEU A 759 13.39 2.48 19.84
N GLU A 760 12.73 1.59 19.09
CA GLU A 760 12.20 0.35 19.66
C GLU A 760 12.39 -0.79 18.66
N LEU A 761 13.15 -1.82 19.05
CA LEU A 761 13.13 -3.10 18.33
C LEU A 761 11.95 -3.94 18.84
N ARG A 762 11.17 -4.48 17.91
CA ARG A 762 10.02 -5.34 18.22
C ARG A 762 9.90 -6.48 17.23
N SER A 763 8.99 -7.39 17.53
CA SER A 763 8.52 -8.43 16.62
C SER A 763 7.26 -7.98 15.88
N ASP A 764 7.16 -8.27 14.58
CA ASP A 764 5.92 -8.10 13.81
C ASP A 764 4.91 -9.23 14.09
N GLY A 765 3.73 -9.16 13.46
CA GLY A 765 2.67 -10.15 13.67
C GLY A 765 2.99 -11.58 13.20
N ARG A 766 4.16 -11.80 12.59
CA ARG A 766 4.66 -13.11 12.12
C ARG A 766 5.97 -13.51 12.81
N GLY A 767 6.45 -12.74 13.79
CA GLY A 767 7.69 -13.07 14.51
C GLY A 767 8.96 -12.40 13.96
N TRP A 768 8.87 -11.50 12.97
CA TRP A 768 10.06 -10.90 12.33
C TRP A 768 10.56 -9.63 13.06
N PRO A 769 11.89 -9.39 13.11
CA PRO A 769 12.45 -8.17 13.68
C PRO A 769 12.05 -6.93 12.88
N VAL A 770 11.55 -5.93 13.60
CA VAL A 770 11.21 -4.61 13.08
C VAL A 770 11.76 -3.54 13.99
N LEU A 771 12.63 -2.69 13.46
CA LEU A 771 13.05 -1.45 14.12
C LEU A 771 11.97 -0.38 13.89
N GLN A 772 11.39 0.10 14.98
CA GLN A 772 10.51 1.27 14.96
C GLN A 772 11.31 2.51 15.34
N LEU A 773 11.28 3.51 14.47
CA LEU A 773 11.70 4.87 14.76
C LEU A 773 10.46 5.75 15.00
N GLY A 774 10.34 6.29 16.20
CA GLY A 774 9.24 7.14 16.66
C GLY A 774 9.20 8.51 15.99
N SER A 775 8.24 9.35 16.40
CA SER A 775 8.15 10.74 15.95
C SER A 775 8.91 11.67 16.89
N VAL A 776 9.56 12.69 16.35
CA VAL A 776 10.20 13.77 17.12
C VAL A 776 9.20 14.75 17.76
N LEU A 777 7.93 14.64 17.40
CA LEU A 777 6.86 15.47 17.97
C LEU A 777 6.51 15.00 19.38
N ARG A 778 6.11 15.93 20.25
CA ARG A 778 5.67 15.58 21.61
C ARG A 778 4.32 14.86 21.58
N PRO A 779 3.97 14.04 22.60
CA PRO A 779 2.69 13.36 22.63
C PRO A 779 1.46 14.29 22.51
N GLU A 780 1.50 15.52 23.00
CA GLU A 780 0.40 16.49 22.80
C GLU A 780 0.31 17.07 21.37
N GLU A 781 1.23 16.70 20.49
CA GLU A 781 1.34 17.17 19.10
C GLU A 781 1.06 16.04 18.08
N GLN A 782 1.24 14.76 18.44
CA GLN A 782 1.06 13.68 17.48
C GLN A 782 -0.41 13.31 17.26
N GLY A 783 -0.74 12.94 16.03
CA GLY A 783 -2.05 12.41 15.65
C GLY A 783 -3.08 13.47 15.25
N SER A 784 -4.14 13.02 14.56
CA SER A 784 -5.09 13.93 13.90
C SER A 784 -5.83 14.87 14.84
N TYR A 785 -6.09 14.45 16.08
CA TYR A 785 -6.82 15.26 17.07
C TYR A 785 -5.93 16.35 17.68
N ALA A 786 -4.72 16.01 18.10
CA ALA A 786 -3.74 16.99 18.58
C ALA A 786 -3.50 18.09 17.54
N GLN A 787 -3.27 17.68 16.29
CA GLN A 787 -3.15 18.58 15.15
C GLN A 787 -4.40 19.44 14.91
N GLN A 788 -5.59 18.89 15.12
CA GLN A 788 -6.84 19.66 15.05
C GLN A 788 -6.91 20.70 16.18
N VAL A 789 -6.59 20.34 17.42
CA VAL A 789 -6.56 21.27 18.56
C VAL A 789 -5.55 22.39 18.34
N LEU A 790 -4.35 22.04 17.86
CA LEU A 790 -3.31 23.02 17.55
C LEU A 790 -3.80 24.03 16.49
N ARG A 791 -4.41 23.56 15.39
CA ARG A 791 -4.97 24.42 14.34
C ARG A 791 -6.18 25.25 14.76
N GLU A 792 -7.17 24.62 15.40
CA GLU A 792 -8.49 25.24 15.60
C GLU A 792 -8.60 25.98 16.95
N GLN A 793 -7.70 25.74 17.89
CA GLN A 793 -7.76 26.34 19.23
C GLN A 793 -6.47 27.05 19.63
N VAL A 794 -5.30 26.50 19.33
CA VAL A 794 -4.02 27.09 19.76
C VAL A 794 -3.57 28.19 18.80
N TYR A 795 -3.53 27.92 17.50
CA TYR A 795 -3.12 28.88 16.48
C TYR A 795 -3.93 30.18 16.51
N PRO A 796 -5.29 30.19 16.59
CA PRO A 796 -6.05 31.43 16.69
C PRO A 796 -5.77 32.23 17.97
N LYS A 797 -5.36 31.57 19.06
CA LYS A 797 -4.93 32.25 20.31
C LYS A 797 -3.53 32.83 20.17
N LEU A 798 -2.62 32.13 19.49
CA LEU A 798 -1.27 32.61 19.22
C LEU A 798 -1.29 33.82 18.29
N ARG A 799 -2.17 33.83 17.28
CA ARG A 799 -2.40 34.94 16.35
C ARG A 799 -2.94 36.21 17.03
N LYS A 800 -3.50 36.11 18.24
CA LYS A 800 -3.93 37.28 19.03
C LYS A 800 -2.82 37.88 19.88
N LYS A 801 -1.65 37.24 19.93
CA LYS A 801 -0.48 37.76 20.64
C LYS A 801 0.35 38.62 19.69
N PRO A 802 1.11 39.60 20.22
CA PRO A 802 2.00 40.42 19.41
C PRO A 802 2.94 39.58 18.54
N VAL A 803 3.12 40.05 17.30
CA VAL A 803 4.20 39.64 16.40
C VAL A 803 5.54 39.81 17.13
N LYS A 804 6.48 38.90 16.88
CA LYS A 804 7.84 38.93 17.40
C LYS A 804 8.78 39.27 16.25
N PRO A 805 9.80 40.12 16.48
CA PRO A 805 10.93 40.23 15.56
C PRO A 805 11.53 38.85 15.29
N GLY A 806 11.66 38.50 14.02
CA GLY A 806 12.18 37.20 13.62
C GLY A 806 11.74 36.76 12.22
N ILE A 807 12.56 35.91 11.61
CA ILE A 807 12.35 35.35 10.28
C ILE A 807 12.22 33.83 10.39
N VAL A 808 11.15 33.27 9.83
CA VAL A 808 11.03 31.82 9.65
C VAL A 808 11.13 31.47 8.18
N PHE A 809 12.03 30.55 7.87
CA PHE A 809 12.28 30.05 6.52
C PHE A 809 11.70 28.64 6.34
N ASP A 810 11.25 28.35 5.14
CA ASP A 810 10.75 27.05 4.72
C ASP A 810 11.21 26.72 3.30
N SER A 811 11.78 25.54 3.12
CA SER A 811 12.06 24.98 1.79
C SER A 811 11.38 23.60 1.65
N TYR A 812 10.48 23.50 0.68
CA TYR A 812 9.70 22.32 0.34
C TYR A 812 8.94 21.71 1.53
N THR A 813 8.35 22.54 2.40
CA THR A 813 7.65 22.12 3.63
C THR A 813 8.61 21.42 4.62
N GLY A 814 9.75 22.08 4.86
CA GLY A 814 10.81 21.67 5.77
C GLY A 814 11.52 20.38 5.40
N LYS A 815 11.57 20.04 4.10
CA LYS A 815 12.25 18.83 3.62
C LYS A 815 13.72 19.07 3.35
N GLN A 816 14.12 20.31 3.06
CA GLN A 816 15.48 20.65 2.65
C GLN A 816 15.94 21.97 3.29
N PHE A 817 17.26 22.11 3.37
CA PHE A 817 17.94 23.40 3.54
C PHE A 817 18.57 23.72 2.18
N SER A 818 17.80 24.39 1.33
CA SER A 818 18.11 24.58 -0.08
C SER A 818 17.29 25.71 -0.69
N ASP A 819 17.54 25.97 -1.97
CA ASP A 819 16.75 26.82 -2.86
C ASP A 819 16.77 28.31 -2.43
N SER A 820 15.92 29.14 -3.01
CA SER A 820 15.96 30.60 -2.82
C SER A 820 15.87 31.03 -1.34
N PRO A 821 15.08 30.37 -0.46
CA PRO A 821 15.09 30.67 0.97
C PRO A 821 16.47 30.50 1.63
N ARG A 822 17.31 29.56 1.17
CA ARG A 822 18.67 29.35 1.72
C ARG A 822 19.56 30.52 1.35
N ASP A 823 19.57 30.93 0.09
CA ASP A 823 20.43 32.01 -0.40
C ASP A 823 20.04 33.36 0.21
N MET A 824 18.74 33.59 0.45
CA MET A 824 18.28 34.75 1.21
C MET A 824 18.77 34.72 2.67
N TYR A 825 18.74 33.56 3.33
CA TYR A 825 19.30 33.40 4.68
C TYR A 825 20.81 33.65 4.69
N GLU A 826 21.56 33.07 3.75
CA GLU A 826 23.02 33.25 3.63
C GLU A 826 23.37 34.73 3.39
N GLU A 827 22.61 35.44 2.56
CA GLU A 827 22.83 36.88 2.31
C GLU A 827 22.53 37.75 3.54
N LEU A 828 21.46 37.46 4.30
CA LEU A 828 21.16 38.15 5.56
C LEU A 828 22.26 37.92 6.60
N GLN A 829 22.79 36.70 6.68
CA GLN A 829 23.95 36.38 7.54
C GLN A 829 25.20 37.14 7.09
N ARG A 830 25.48 37.18 5.78
CA ARG A 830 26.63 37.91 5.22
C ARG A 830 26.58 39.40 5.55
N ARG A 831 25.38 40.00 5.61
CA ARG A 831 25.17 41.41 5.99
C ARG A 831 25.15 41.66 7.51
N GLY A 832 25.25 40.62 8.34
CA GLY A 832 25.33 40.76 9.80
C GLY A 832 23.99 41.14 10.46
N VAL A 833 22.86 40.74 9.89
CA VAL A 833 21.53 41.05 10.44
C VAL A 833 21.30 40.30 11.77
N ASP A 834 21.19 41.03 12.88
CA ASP A 834 20.99 40.51 14.25
C ASP A 834 19.51 40.20 14.56
N THR A 835 18.78 39.66 13.59
CA THR A 835 17.38 39.25 13.76
C THR A 835 17.31 37.74 14.00
N PRO A 836 16.51 37.24 14.96
CA PRO A 836 16.37 35.81 15.18
C PRO A 836 15.85 35.08 13.93
N MET A 837 16.60 34.08 13.45
CA MET A 837 16.24 33.27 12.28
C MET A 837 15.93 31.83 12.68
N SER A 838 14.93 31.25 12.04
CA SER A 838 14.49 29.88 12.27
C SER A 838 14.14 29.17 10.96
N TRP A 839 14.24 27.85 10.94
CA TRP A 839 14.00 27.04 9.75
C TRP A 839 13.03 25.91 10.03
N MET A 840 12.04 25.72 9.15
CA MET A 840 11.09 24.62 9.26
C MET A 840 11.74 23.29 8.94
N VAL A 841 11.59 22.29 9.81
CA VAL A 841 12.19 20.96 9.63
C VAL A 841 11.15 19.87 9.85
N ARG A 842 10.94 19.02 8.85
CA ARG A 842 9.84 18.04 8.87
C ARG A 842 10.14 16.81 9.71
N ASN A 843 11.25 16.14 9.41
CA ASN A 843 11.61 14.83 9.98
C ASN A 843 13.11 14.76 10.31
N ARG A 844 13.78 15.90 10.49
CA ARG A 844 15.25 16.00 10.68
C ARG A 844 16.09 15.32 9.59
N GLN A 845 15.54 15.16 8.39
CA GLN A 845 16.24 14.61 7.20
C GLN A 845 17.18 15.65 6.54
N LEU A 846 17.65 16.63 7.30
CA LEU A 846 18.48 17.72 6.82
C LEU A 846 19.34 18.24 7.99
N THR A 847 20.48 18.81 7.66
CA THR A 847 21.39 19.45 8.62
C THR A 847 21.26 20.97 8.48
N LEU A 848 21.11 21.67 9.60
CA LEU A 848 21.08 23.14 9.64
C LEU A 848 22.45 23.70 10.05
N PRO A 849 22.85 24.87 9.53
CA PRO A 849 24.05 25.55 10.00
C PRO A 849 23.91 25.99 11.47
N PRO A 850 25.04 26.14 12.20
CA PRO A 850 25.03 26.67 13.55
C PRO A 850 24.35 28.06 13.62
N GLY A 851 23.56 28.30 14.68
CA GLY A 851 22.87 29.58 14.90
C GLY A 851 21.44 29.65 14.34
N LEU A 852 21.04 28.72 13.45
CA LEU A 852 19.69 28.67 12.91
C LEU A 852 18.77 27.79 13.78
N THR A 853 17.65 28.35 14.26
CA THR A 853 16.76 27.62 15.18
C THR A 853 15.83 26.65 14.43
N GLU A 854 15.86 25.36 14.79
CA GLU A 854 14.95 24.36 14.23
C GLU A 854 13.50 24.56 14.69
N VAL A 855 12.56 24.65 13.74
CA VAL A 855 11.11 24.64 13.97
C VAL A 855 10.53 23.35 13.40
N ARG A 856 10.20 22.40 14.28
CA ARG A 856 9.64 21.11 13.87
C ARG A 856 8.27 21.28 13.20
N HIS A 857 8.15 20.86 11.95
CA HIS A 857 6.92 20.94 11.19
C HIS A 857 5.76 20.26 11.95
N THR A 858 4.60 20.91 11.98
CA THR A 858 3.41 20.46 12.74
C THR A 858 3.55 20.38 14.27
N SER A 859 4.66 20.80 14.86
CA SER A 859 4.74 20.98 16.31
C SER A 859 4.01 22.24 16.77
N ARG A 860 3.87 22.42 18.09
CA ARG A 860 3.37 23.67 18.67
C ARG A 860 4.27 24.85 18.32
N GLU A 861 5.58 24.65 18.24
CA GLU A 861 6.53 25.69 17.81
C GLU A 861 6.29 26.12 16.36
N TYR A 862 5.94 25.19 15.47
CA TYR A 862 5.55 25.52 14.09
C TYR A 862 4.30 26.41 14.03
N PHE A 863 3.27 26.12 14.83
CA PHE A 863 2.10 27.00 14.92
C PHE A 863 2.44 28.37 15.52
N GLU A 864 3.39 28.45 16.45
CA GLU A 864 3.84 29.72 17.01
C GLU A 864 4.66 30.54 16.00
N ALA A 865 5.59 29.90 15.29
CA ALA A 865 6.41 30.54 14.27
C ALA A 865 5.53 31.14 13.16
N LEU A 866 4.58 30.38 12.62
CA LEU A 866 3.64 30.89 11.62
C LEU A 866 2.72 31.98 12.17
N ALA A 867 2.29 31.89 13.43
CA ALA A 867 1.37 32.88 14.00
C ALA A 867 2.06 34.19 14.38
N ARG A 868 3.37 34.20 14.65
CA ARG A 868 4.02 35.31 15.34
C ARG A 868 5.33 35.82 14.72
N SER A 869 5.95 35.12 13.78
CA SER A 869 7.17 35.64 13.14
C SER A 869 6.80 36.82 12.26
N GLU A 870 7.63 37.86 12.30
CA GLU A 870 7.45 39.06 11.47
C GLU A 870 7.58 38.73 9.99
N TYR A 871 8.56 37.88 9.63
CA TYR A 871 8.76 37.44 8.25
C TYR A 871 8.60 35.93 8.12
N ILE A 872 7.90 35.50 7.08
CA ILE A 872 7.74 34.09 6.68
C ILE A 872 8.23 33.97 5.24
N VAL A 873 9.34 33.29 5.02
CA VAL A 873 9.93 33.07 3.68
C VAL A 873 9.73 31.61 3.29
N SER A 874 9.07 31.34 2.16
CA SER A 874 8.84 29.97 1.69
C SER A 874 8.94 29.87 0.16
N ASN A 875 9.31 28.70 -0.36
CA ASN A 875 9.18 28.32 -1.77
C ASN A 875 8.04 27.32 -2.03
N ALA A 876 7.32 26.95 -0.96
CA ALA A 876 6.32 25.89 -0.94
C ALA A 876 4.92 26.47 -0.69
N HIS A 877 3.92 25.61 -0.89
CA HIS A 877 2.54 25.96 -0.58
C HIS A 877 2.31 26.07 0.93
N LEU A 878 1.65 27.16 1.35
CA LEU A 878 1.19 27.33 2.73
C LEU A 878 -0.07 26.49 3.02
N PRO A 879 -0.31 26.10 4.28
CA PRO A 879 -1.49 25.33 4.64
C PRO A 879 -2.78 26.15 4.54
N MET A 880 -3.88 25.51 4.12
CA MET A 880 -5.21 26.16 4.00
C MET A 880 -5.78 26.83 5.25
N TRP A 881 -5.31 26.45 6.44
CA TRP A 881 -5.77 27.02 7.70
C TRP A 881 -4.92 28.21 8.15
N PHE A 882 -3.83 28.50 7.44
CA PHE A 882 -2.96 29.62 7.73
C PHE A 882 -3.66 30.93 7.39
N GLU A 883 -3.54 31.88 8.30
CA GLU A 883 -4.08 33.23 8.20
C GLU A 883 -3.09 34.17 8.88
N LYS A 884 -2.42 35.02 8.12
CA LYS A 884 -1.48 36.00 8.70
C LYS A 884 -2.22 37.00 9.61
N GLN A 885 -1.52 37.54 10.60
CA GLN A 885 -1.98 38.71 11.36
C GLN A 885 -1.36 40.00 10.81
N PRO A 886 -1.98 41.17 11.06
CA PRO A 886 -1.37 42.45 10.75
C PRO A 886 0.05 42.57 11.35
N GLY A 887 0.98 43.07 10.55
CA GLY A 887 2.40 43.18 10.93
C GLY A 887 3.28 41.97 10.57
N GLN A 888 2.71 40.91 9.98
CA GLN A 888 3.50 39.85 9.35
C GLN A 888 3.66 40.11 7.84
N LYS A 889 4.83 39.76 7.29
CA LYS A 889 5.14 39.78 5.86
C LYS A 889 5.46 38.36 5.38
N VAL A 890 4.75 37.89 4.35
CA VAL A 890 4.95 36.58 3.73
C VAL A 890 5.64 36.75 2.37
N VAL A 891 6.83 36.17 2.24
CA VAL A 891 7.66 36.20 1.03
C VAL A 891 7.60 34.84 0.36
N GLN A 892 6.91 34.77 -0.79
CA GLN A 892 6.86 33.58 -1.62
C GLN A 892 7.94 33.66 -2.69
N THR A 893 8.89 32.72 -2.64
CA THR A 893 9.97 32.64 -3.62
C THR A 893 9.56 31.82 -4.85
N TRP A 894 8.53 30.98 -4.72
CA TRP A 894 8.22 29.93 -5.71
C TRP A 894 9.43 29.02 -5.97
N HIS A 895 9.32 28.04 -6.86
CA HIS A 895 10.34 26.99 -7.00
C HIS A 895 10.67 26.59 -8.44
N GLY A 896 10.10 27.26 -9.45
CA GLY A 896 10.41 26.94 -10.84
C GLY A 896 9.91 27.96 -11.85
N SER A 897 10.76 28.21 -12.84
CA SER A 897 10.45 29.02 -14.02
C SER A 897 9.39 28.37 -14.91
N MET A 898 8.67 29.22 -15.63
CA MET A 898 7.38 28.88 -16.23
C MET A 898 7.50 28.16 -17.58
N LEU A 899 7.54 26.82 -17.59
CA LEU A 899 7.28 26.03 -18.81
C LEU A 899 5.80 25.64 -18.92
N LYS A 900 5.30 24.95 -17.90
CA LYS A 900 3.96 24.36 -17.85
C LYS A 900 2.97 25.38 -17.34
N ARG A 901 1.71 25.32 -17.80
CA ARG A 901 0.64 26.15 -17.25
C ARG A 901 0.43 25.86 -15.75
N ILE A 902 0.33 26.92 -14.93
CA ILE A 902 0.13 26.79 -13.48
C ILE A 902 -1.04 27.63 -12.98
N GLY A 903 -1.48 27.34 -11.77
CA GLY A 903 -2.48 28.14 -11.07
C GLY A 903 -3.80 28.23 -11.83
N PHE A 904 -4.32 29.44 -11.99
CA PHE A 904 -5.55 29.75 -12.72
C PHE A 904 -5.46 29.53 -14.24
N ASP A 905 -4.26 29.33 -14.80
CA ASP A 905 -4.09 29.09 -16.24
C ASP A 905 -4.24 27.61 -16.63
N ILE A 906 -4.50 26.72 -15.68
CA ILE A 906 -4.72 25.29 -15.95
C ILE A 906 -6.15 25.08 -16.45
N GLU A 907 -6.34 24.78 -17.74
CA GLU A 907 -7.68 24.60 -18.34
C GLU A 907 -8.44 23.38 -17.80
N HIS A 908 -7.74 22.25 -17.61
CA HIS A 908 -8.31 21.00 -17.10
C HIS A 908 -7.49 20.46 -15.92
N VAL A 909 -7.96 20.74 -14.70
CA VAL A 909 -7.27 20.32 -13.48
C VAL A 909 -7.51 18.81 -13.24
N GLN A 910 -6.74 17.95 -13.90
CA GLN A 910 -6.89 16.49 -13.79
C GLN A 910 -6.49 15.93 -12.40
N PHE A 911 -5.75 16.70 -11.58
CA PHE A 911 -5.10 16.24 -10.34
C PHE A 911 -5.56 16.91 -9.04
N ALA A 912 -6.49 17.88 -9.07
CA ALA A 912 -6.83 18.66 -7.88
C ALA A 912 -8.32 18.62 -7.51
N SER A 913 -8.60 18.82 -6.21
CA SER A 913 -9.95 18.93 -5.64
C SER A 913 -10.67 20.21 -6.12
N ARG A 914 -12.02 20.26 -6.08
CA ARG A 914 -12.86 21.47 -6.36
C ARG A 914 -12.29 22.76 -5.78
N ASN A 915 -11.73 22.67 -4.59
CA ASN A 915 -11.22 23.81 -3.86
C ASN A 915 -9.81 24.20 -4.33
N TYR A 916 -9.28 23.72 -5.46
CA TYR A 916 -7.94 24.10 -5.92
C TYR A 916 -7.85 25.61 -6.15
N TYR A 917 -8.80 26.17 -6.90
CA TYR A 917 -8.88 27.61 -7.16
C TYR A 917 -9.20 28.41 -5.89
N GLU A 918 -10.12 27.94 -5.05
CA GLU A 918 -10.41 28.57 -3.76
C GLU A 918 -9.20 28.54 -2.82
N ARG A 919 -8.47 27.43 -2.81
CA ARG A 919 -7.24 27.25 -2.05
C ARG A 919 -6.15 28.17 -2.54
N LEU A 920 -5.95 28.22 -3.84
CA LEU A 920 -4.95 29.06 -4.46
C LEU A 920 -5.26 30.52 -4.16
N LYS A 921 -6.51 30.95 -4.37
CA LYS A 921 -6.96 32.31 -4.04
C LYS A 921 -6.76 32.63 -2.55
N HIS A 922 -7.16 31.72 -1.67
CA HIS A 922 -6.98 31.89 -0.22
C HIS A 922 -5.51 32.07 0.13
N GLU A 923 -4.66 31.24 -0.46
CA GLU A 923 -3.22 31.21 -0.20
C GLU A 923 -2.50 32.44 -0.75
N THR A 924 -2.77 32.85 -1.99
CA THR A 924 -2.14 34.02 -2.63
C THR A 924 -2.50 35.31 -1.92
N ASN A 925 -3.71 35.41 -1.35
CA ASN A 925 -4.11 36.52 -0.48
C ASN A 925 -3.28 36.65 0.81
N GLN A 926 -2.61 35.57 1.22
CA GLN A 926 -1.73 35.61 2.39
C GLN A 926 -0.34 36.13 2.05
N TRP A 927 0.07 36.11 0.78
CA TRP A 927 1.41 36.52 0.36
C TRP A 927 1.50 38.05 0.27
N ASP A 928 2.62 38.63 0.70
CA ASP A 928 2.91 40.05 0.54
C ASP A 928 3.82 40.26 -0.67
N TYR A 929 4.79 39.37 -0.85
CA TYR A 929 5.76 39.40 -1.93
C TYR A 929 5.78 38.08 -2.71
N LEU A 930 5.93 38.17 -4.02
CA LEU A 930 6.20 37.03 -4.91
C LEU A 930 7.45 37.30 -5.75
N ILE A 931 8.46 36.44 -5.69
CA ILE A 931 9.67 36.58 -6.52
C ILE A 931 9.36 36.19 -7.97
N SER A 932 9.85 37.01 -8.90
CA SER A 932 9.81 36.72 -10.33
C SER A 932 11.24 36.57 -10.88
N PRO A 933 11.52 35.50 -11.65
CA PRO A 933 12.85 35.27 -12.22
C PRO A 933 13.19 36.23 -13.38
N SER A 934 12.18 36.78 -14.05
CA SER A 934 12.41 37.63 -15.23
C SER A 934 11.20 38.51 -15.57
N PRO A 935 11.40 39.59 -16.34
CA PRO A 935 10.30 40.40 -16.87
C PRO A 935 9.30 39.58 -17.71
N TRP A 936 9.75 38.48 -18.33
CA TRP A 936 8.88 37.57 -19.07
C TRP A 936 7.95 36.76 -18.15
N ALA A 937 8.44 36.30 -17.00
CA ALA A 937 7.67 35.49 -16.06
C ALA A 937 6.66 36.31 -15.25
N THR A 938 6.94 37.60 -14.98
CA THR A 938 6.08 38.48 -14.17
C THR A 938 4.61 38.52 -14.59
N PRO A 939 4.25 38.81 -15.86
CA PRO A 939 2.85 38.85 -16.28
C PRO A 939 2.16 37.49 -16.14
N ILE A 940 2.90 36.39 -16.35
CA ILE A 940 2.40 35.02 -16.17
C ILE A 940 2.09 34.76 -14.70
N LEU A 941 3.03 35.02 -13.80
CA LEU A 941 2.85 34.85 -12.35
C LEU A 941 1.68 35.69 -11.83
N ARG A 942 1.56 36.95 -12.29
CA ARG A 942 0.44 37.84 -11.93
C ARG A 942 -0.92 37.25 -12.30
N ARG A 943 -1.07 36.76 -13.54
CA ARG A 943 -2.31 36.14 -14.03
C ARG A 943 -2.57 34.78 -13.38
N ALA A 944 -1.59 33.89 -13.43
CA ALA A 944 -1.70 32.51 -12.97
C ALA A 944 -1.99 32.39 -11.48
N PHE A 945 -1.54 33.34 -10.66
CA PHE A 945 -1.86 33.36 -9.22
C PHE A 945 -2.95 34.36 -8.84
N GLY A 946 -3.46 35.15 -9.79
CA GLY A 946 -4.37 36.27 -9.50
C GLY A 946 -3.77 37.21 -8.43
N PHE A 947 -2.47 37.46 -8.51
CA PHE A 947 -1.70 38.08 -7.43
C PHE A 947 -1.66 39.60 -7.59
N GLU A 948 -2.30 40.30 -6.65
CA GLU A 948 -2.49 41.76 -6.70
C GLU A 948 -1.41 42.53 -5.94
N ASN A 949 -0.67 41.86 -5.04
CA ASN A 949 0.38 42.49 -4.24
C ASN A 949 1.71 42.60 -5.04
N GLU A 950 2.82 42.79 -4.34
CA GLU A 950 4.10 43.16 -4.94
C GLU A 950 4.86 41.97 -5.51
N ILE A 951 5.15 42.00 -6.81
CA ILE A 951 6.01 41.02 -7.49
C ILE A 951 7.42 41.60 -7.58
N LEU A 952 8.40 40.89 -7.03
CA LEU A 952 9.80 41.29 -6.98
C LEU A 952 10.55 40.71 -8.18
N GLU A 953 10.70 41.52 -9.24
CA GLU A 953 11.51 41.17 -10.42
C GLU A 953 13.00 41.18 -10.08
N THR A 954 13.49 40.06 -9.56
CA THR A 954 14.80 39.99 -8.92
C THR A 954 15.69 38.88 -9.44
N GLY A 955 15.22 38.00 -10.33
CA GLY A 955 15.93 36.75 -10.58
C GLY A 955 15.70 35.76 -9.43
N TYR A 956 16.25 34.56 -9.52
CA TYR A 956 16.15 33.61 -8.41
C TYR A 956 17.40 33.64 -7.53
N PRO A 957 17.26 33.92 -6.20
CA PRO A 957 18.38 33.86 -5.26
C PRO A 957 19.23 32.59 -5.37
N ARG A 958 18.60 31.42 -5.55
CA ARG A 958 19.30 30.13 -5.67
C ARG A 958 20.30 30.06 -6.84
N ASN A 959 20.14 30.89 -7.87
CA ASN A 959 21.01 30.90 -9.05
C ASN A 959 22.25 31.79 -8.85
N ASP A 960 22.35 32.56 -7.76
CA ASP A 960 23.51 33.43 -7.49
C ASP A 960 24.82 32.63 -7.37
N ILE A 961 24.73 31.36 -6.97
CA ILE A 961 25.84 30.41 -6.86
C ILE A 961 26.69 30.28 -8.14
N PHE A 962 26.12 30.45 -9.34
CA PHE A 962 26.87 30.35 -10.61
C PHE A 962 27.85 31.51 -10.84
N HIS A 963 27.65 32.61 -10.13
CA HIS A 963 28.44 33.85 -10.25
C HIS A 963 29.35 34.10 -9.04
N ARG A 964 29.33 33.22 -8.02
CA ARG A 964 30.20 33.33 -6.84
C ARG A 964 31.67 33.10 -7.21
N PRO A 965 32.62 33.88 -6.66
CA PRO A 965 34.05 33.68 -6.90
C PRO A 965 34.55 32.28 -6.50
N GLU A 966 33.93 31.65 -5.51
CA GLU A 966 34.33 30.36 -4.95
C GLU A 966 33.72 29.14 -5.68
N ARG A 967 33.00 29.34 -6.79
CA ARG A 967 32.22 28.28 -7.45
C ARG A 967 33.05 27.05 -7.86
N GLU A 968 34.27 27.23 -8.34
CA GLU A 968 35.15 26.13 -8.77
C GLU A 968 35.58 25.28 -7.56
N THR A 969 35.95 25.93 -6.45
CA THR A 969 36.28 25.26 -5.19
C THR A 969 35.07 24.55 -4.60
N LEU A 970 33.86 25.09 -4.77
CA LEU A 970 32.63 24.42 -4.36
C LEU A 970 32.37 23.18 -5.23
N ALA A 971 32.58 23.28 -6.55
CA ALA A 971 32.46 22.15 -7.48
C ALA A 971 33.40 21.01 -7.09
N GLU A 972 34.67 21.29 -6.78
CA GLU A 972 35.65 20.29 -6.30
C GLU A 972 35.15 19.55 -5.05
N LYS A 973 34.63 20.29 -4.05
CA LYS A 973 34.06 19.69 -2.83
C LYS A 973 32.84 18.82 -3.12
N VAL A 974 32.00 19.21 -4.09
CA VAL A 974 30.83 18.42 -4.51
C VAL A 974 31.30 17.13 -5.19
N ARG A 975 32.31 17.18 -6.07
CA ARG A 975 32.90 15.98 -6.69
C ARG A 975 33.45 15.02 -5.65
N GLU A 976 34.20 15.52 -4.66
CA GLU A 976 34.74 14.73 -3.54
C GLU A 976 33.61 14.09 -2.73
N ARG A 977 32.58 14.88 -2.36
CA ARG A 977 31.42 14.42 -1.58
C ARG A 977 30.62 13.33 -2.28
N LEU A 978 30.53 13.39 -3.60
CA LEU A 978 29.85 12.40 -4.43
C LEU A 978 30.73 11.17 -4.73
N GLY A 979 32.04 11.24 -4.45
CA GLY A 979 32.99 10.17 -4.77
C GLY A 979 33.18 9.98 -6.27
N LEU A 980 33.12 11.06 -7.07
CA LEU A 980 33.22 10.95 -8.52
C LEU A 980 34.66 10.59 -8.94
N PRO A 981 34.84 9.68 -9.92
CA PRO A 981 36.15 9.36 -10.47
C PRO A 981 36.87 10.61 -11.02
N GLU A 982 38.18 10.65 -10.83
CA GLU A 982 39.03 11.73 -11.35
C GLU A 982 39.06 11.71 -12.89
N GLY A 983 39.06 12.88 -13.52
CA GLY A 983 39.16 13.04 -14.98
C GLY A 983 37.88 12.73 -15.77
N LYS A 984 36.85 12.11 -15.18
CA LYS A 984 35.58 11.84 -15.88
C LYS A 984 34.67 13.07 -15.97
N LYS A 985 34.04 13.24 -17.14
CA LYS A 985 32.97 14.22 -17.40
C LYS A 985 31.67 13.77 -16.76
N VAL A 986 30.80 14.71 -16.39
CA VAL A 986 29.59 14.45 -15.62
C VAL A 986 28.35 14.78 -16.43
N ILE A 987 27.51 13.77 -16.64
CA ILE A 987 26.17 13.93 -17.22
C ILE A 987 25.17 13.93 -16.07
N LEU A 988 24.28 14.91 -16.01
CA LEU A 988 23.14 14.88 -15.09
C LEU A 988 21.88 14.55 -15.87
N TYR A 989 21.24 13.43 -15.54
CA TYR A 989 19.94 13.07 -16.08
C TYR A 989 18.84 13.36 -15.05
N ALA A 990 17.93 14.26 -15.40
CA ALA A 990 16.85 14.72 -14.54
C ALA A 990 15.49 14.74 -15.28
N PRO A 991 14.83 13.59 -15.46
CA PRO A 991 13.55 13.50 -16.16
C PRO A 991 12.39 14.00 -15.28
N THR A 992 11.35 14.55 -15.92
CA THR A 992 10.09 14.84 -15.24
C THR A 992 9.25 13.58 -15.05
N TRP A 993 8.45 13.55 -13.98
CA TRP A 993 7.53 12.44 -13.75
C TRP A 993 6.30 12.55 -14.65
N ARG A 994 5.69 11.40 -14.96
CA ARG A 994 4.47 11.30 -15.76
C ARG A 994 3.26 11.07 -14.89
N ASP A 995 2.22 11.86 -15.09
CA ASP A 995 1.05 11.86 -14.22
C ASP A 995 0.18 10.59 -14.34
N ASP A 996 0.25 9.93 -15.49
CA ASP A 996 -0.48 8.72 -15.84
C ASP A 996 0.26 7.43 -15.44
N LYS A 997 1.57 7.52 -15.14
CA LYS A 997 2.44 6.40 -14.74
C LYS A 997 2.54 6.29 -13.22
N PHE A 998 1.61 5.57 -12.58
CA PHE A 998 1.61 5.40 -11.11
C PHE A 998 1.18 4.02 -10.64
N TYR A 999 1.69 3.61 -9.48
CA TYR A 999 1.17 2.45 -8.74
C TYR A 999 -0.11 2.77 -7.97
N SER A 1000 -0.16 3.98 -7.41
CA SER A 1000 -1.29 4.53 -6.69
C SER A 1000 -1.13 6.05 -6.58
N ALA A 1001 -2.20 6.79 -6.27
CA ALA A 1001 -2.14 8.23 -6.10
C ALA A 1001 -0.99 8.65 -5.16
N GLY A 1002 -0.04 9.45 -5.68
CA GLY A 1002 1.14 9.91 -4.95
C GLY A 1002 2.35 8.94 -4.94
N LYS A 1003 2.31 7.83 -5.69
CA LYS A 1003 3.43 6.90 -5.89
C LYS A 1003 3.62 6.63 -7.39
N TYR A 1004 4.51 7.38 -8.02
CA TYR A 1004 4.71 7.35 -9.48
C TYR A 1004 5.87 6.44 -9.87
N LYS A 1005 5.77 5.87 -11.07
CA LYS A 1005 6.78 4.98 -11.62
C LYS A 1005 7.96 5.78 -12.18
N LEU A 1006 9.13 5.15 -12.25
CA LEU A 1006 10.24 5.62 -13.07
C LEU A 1006 10.04 5.07 -14.49
N ASP A 1007 9.52 5.90 -15.38
CA ASP A 1007 9.34 5.58 -16.80
C ASP A 1007 10.68 5.80 -17.54
N LEU A 1008 11.61 4.88 -17.35
CA LEU A 1008 12.98 5.00 -17.85
C LEU A 1008 13.07 4.49 -19.30
N HIS A 1009 13.07 5.42 -20.25
CA HIS A 1009 13.31 5.13 -21.68
C HIS A 1009 14.79 5.30 -22.09
N LEU A 1010 15.60 5.89 -21.21
CA LEU A 1010 17.03 6.05 -21.42
C LEU A 1010 17.75 4.75 -21.02
N ASP A 1011 18.28 4.02 -22.00
CA ASP A 1011 18.96 2.74 -21.75
C ASP A 1011 20.33 2.99 -21.10
N LEU A 1012 20.39 2.76 -19.79
CA LEU A 1012 21.59 2.99 -18.99
C LEU A 1012 22.73 2.03 -19.33
N GLN A 1013 22.43 0.80 -19.77
CA GLN A 1013 23.46 -0.15 -20.20
C GLN A 1013 24.09 0.31 -21.51
N ARG A 1014 23.26 0.75 -22.46
CA ARG A 1014 23.74 1.34 -23.72
C ARG A 1014 24.60 2.59 -23.49
N LEU A 1015 24.22 3.45 -22.55
CA LEU A 1015 25.03 4.61 -22.14
C LEU A 1015 26.38 4.18 -21.55
N TYR A 1016 26.37 3.21 -20.64
CA TYR A 1016 27.61 2.69 -20.04
C TYR A 1016 28.55 2.12 -21.09
N ASP A 1017 28.04 1.29 -22.01
CA ASP A 1017 28.86 0.68 -23.07
C ASP A 1017 29.47 1.73 -24.02
N ALA A 1018 28.82 2.89 -24.18
CA ALA A 1018 29.24 3.92 -25.12
C ALA A 1018 30.07 5.06 -24.51
N LEU A 1019 29.87 5.37 -23.22
CA LEU A 1019 30.38 6.56 -22.52
C LEU A 1019 31.01 6.24 -21.16
N GLY A 1020 31.00 4.97 -20.72
CA GLY A 1020 31.43 4.58 -19.38
C GLY A 1020 32.91 4.80 -19.09
N ASP A 1021 33.75 4.91 -20.13
CA ASP A 1021 35.20 5.12 -19.98
C ASP A 1021 35.54 6.56 -19.59
N ASP A 1022 34.82 7.55 -20.11
CA ASP A 1022 35.14 8.99 -20.00
C ASP A 1022 34.07 9.81 -19.27
N HIS A 1023 32.85 9.28 -19.10
CA HIS A 1023 31.75 9.94 -18.41
C HIS A 1023 31.25 9.17 -17.18
N VAL A 1024 30.55 9.90 -16.31
CA VAL A 1024 29.66 9.37 -15.27
C VAL A 1024 28.28 9.98 -15.40
N LEU A 1025 27.25 9.26 -14.94
CA LEU A 1025 25.86 9.69 -14.96
C LEU A 1025 25.34 9.92 -13.54
N LEU A 1026 25.05 11.18 -13.21
CA LEU A 1026 24.25 11.53 -12.05
C LEU A 1026 22.78 11.38 -12.40
N PHE A 1027 22.04 10.57 -11.65
CA PHE A 1027 20.61 10.35 -11.85
C PHE A 1027 19.81 11.10 -10.78
N ARG A 1028 18.97 12.05 -11.19
CA ARG A 1028 18.09 12.82 -10.30
C ARG A 1028 16.62 12.52 -10.57
N ARG A 1029 16.06 11.55 -9.85
CA ARG A 1029 14.61 11.27 -9.88
C ARG A 1029 13.80 12.43 -9.30
N HIS A 1030 12.60 12.61 -9.83
CA HIS A 1030 11.61 13.49 -9.22
C HIS A 1030 11.15 12.96 -7.83
N PRO A 1031 10.91 13.79 -6.80
CA PRO A 1031 10.56 13.34 -5.45
C PRO A 1031 9.27 12.50 -5.31
N ASN A 1032 8.44 12.47 -6.36
CA ASN A 1032 7.21 11.66 -6.42
C ASN A 1032 7.41 10.26 -7.02
N ILE A 1033 8.56 10.02 -7.66
CA ILE A 1033 8.94 8.72 -8.21
C ILE A 1033 9.42 7.83 -7.06
N VAL A 1034 8.88 6.61 -6.97
CA VAL A 1034 9.22 5.68 -5.89
C VAL A 1034 10.19 4.59 -6.32
N ASP A 1035 10.39 4.41 -7.62
CA ASP A 1035 11.24 3.36 -8.16
C ASP A 1035 12.71 3.68 -7.99
N ARG A 1036 13.50 2.61 -7.94
CA ARG A 1036 14.95 2.68 -7.80
C ARG A 1036 15.58 3.10 -9.11
N VAL A 1037 16.68 3.83 -9.02
CA VAL A 1037 17.58 3.99 -10.16
C VAL A 1037 18.26 2.64 -10.40
N PRO A 1038 18.21 2.08 -11.62
CA PRO A 1038 18.95 0.86 -11.94
C PRO A 1038 20.45 1.08 -11.74
N ASN A 1039 21.12 0.11 -11.12
CA ASN A 1039 22.56 0.15 -10.96
C ASN A 1039 23.21 -0.48 -12.20
N VAL A 1040 23.97 0.32 -12.94
CA VAL A 1040 24.67 -0.09 -14.16
C VAL A 1040 26.10 0.45 -14.09
N GLY A 1041 27.08 -0.46 -14.10
CA GLY A 1041 28.49 -0.12 -13.93
C GLY A 1041 28.80 0.38 -12.50
N LYS A 1042 29.77 -0.24 -11.82
CA LYS A 1042 30.09 0.04 -10.41
C LYS A 1042 30.36 1.53 -10.12
N ASP A 1043 30.95 2.24 -11.08
CA ASP A 1043 31.39 3.64 -10.96
C ASP A 1043 30.85 4.54 -12.08
N PHE A 1044 29.64 4.24 -12.59
CA PHE A 1044 29.02 5.00 -13.68
C PHE A 1044 27.74 5.73 -13.26
N VAL A 1045 26.73 5.01 -12.77
CA VAL A 1045 25.44 5.63 -12.37
C VAL A 1045 25.42 5.97 -10.87
N PHE A 1046 25.27 7.26 -10.55
CA PHE A 1046 25.16 7.76 -9.18
C PHE A 1046 23.74 8.29 -8.92
N ASP A 1047 22.98 7.63 -8.03
CA ASP A 1047 21.67 8.15 -7.59
C ASP A 1047 21.86 9.37 -6.66
N VAL A 1048 21.65 10.55 -7.22
CA VAL A 1048 21.77 11.82 -6.51
C VAL A 1048 20.41 12.37 -6.10
N SER A 1049 19.32 11.60 -6.11
CA SER A 1049 17.96 12.05 -5.76
C SER A 1049 17.82 12.65 -4.37
N ALA A 1050 18.60 12.19 -3.40
CA ALA A 1050 18.58 12.69 -2.03
C ALA A 1050 19.50 13.90 -1.80
N TYR A 1051 20.29 14.31 -2.80
CA TYR A 1051 21.21 15.44 -2.65
C TYR A 1051 20.41 16.73 -2.36
N PRO A 1052 20.73 17.51 -1.31
CA PRO A 1052 19.84 18.59 -0.87
C PRO A 1052 19.71 19.72 -1.89
N GLU A 1053 20.84 20.20 -2.42
CA GLU A 1053 20.92 21.38 -3.27
C GLU A 1053 21.25 21.04 -4.72
N ILE A 1054 20.33 21.30 -5.64
CA ILE A 1054 20.54 20.91 -7.05
C ILE A 1054 21.50 21.85 -7.77
N GLN A 1055 21.59 23.12 -7.37
CA GLN A 1055 22.53 24.04 -7.98
C GLN A 1055 24.00 23.63 -7.73
N GLU A 1056 24.30 23.00 -6.61
CA GLU A 1056 25.62 22.38 -6.35
C GLU A 1056 25.92 21.23 -7.34
N LEU A 1057 24.90 20.42 -7.71
CA LEU A 1057 25.05 19.40 -8.74
C LEU A 1057 25.29 20.02 -10.12
N PHE A 1058 24.65 21.14 -10.43
CA PHE A 1058 24.86 21.84 -11.69
C PHE A 1058 26.30 22.36 -11.84
N LEU A 1059 26.95 22.79 -10.76
CA LEU A 1059 28.36 23.21 -10.80
C LEU A 1059 29.30 22.10 -11.29
N VAL A 1060 29.01 20.84 -10.97
CA VAL A 1060 29.84 19.69 -11.40
C VAL A 1060 29.38 19.05 -12.70
N THR A 1061 28.21 19.43 -13.22
CA THR A 1061 27.60 18.82 -14.41
C THR A 1061 28.11 19.46 -15.69
N ASP A 1062 28.72 18.68 -16.57
CA ASP A 1062 29.19 19.13 -17.89
C ASP A 1062 28.04 19.16 -18.92
N ILE A 1063 27.11 18.20 -18.83
CA ILE A 1063 25.97 18.07 -19.75
C ILE A 1063 24.69 17.78 -18.95
N LEU A 1064 23.66 18.60 -19.14
CA LEU A 1064 22.33 18.30 -18.62
C LEU A 1064 21.50 17.53 -19.66
N VAL A 1065 21.00 16.36 -19.28
CA VAL A 1065 19.96 15.63 -20.03
C VAL A 1065 18.65 15.75 -19.26
N THR A 1066 17.64 16.35 -19.87
CA THR A 1066 16.32 16.53 -19.25
C THR A 1066 15.21 16.45 -20.30
N ASP A 1067 13.97 16.70 -19.93
CA ASP A 1067 12.82 16.73 -20.84
C ASP A 1067 12.06 18.06 -20.67
N TYR A 1068 10.87 18.05 -20.09
CA TYR A 1068 10.01 19.21 -19.87
C TYR A 1068 10.21 19.79 -18.47
N SER A 1069 11.46 19.84 -18.00
CA SER A 1069 11.79 20.26 -16.64
C SER A 1069 12.05 21.77 -16.56
N SER A 1070 11.58 22.43 -15.51
CA SER A 1070 11.94 23.84 -15.25
C SER A 1070 13.43 24.01 -14.88
N LEU A 1071 14.14 22.90 -14.62
CA LEU A 1071 15.57 22.92 -14.33
C LEU A 1071 16.41 23.50 -15.48
N MET A 1072 15.93 23.44 -16.72
CA MET A 1072 16.64 24.02 -17.86
C MET A 1072 16.86 25.52 -17.72
N PHE A 1073 15.93 26.24 -17.09
CA PHE A 1073 16.06 27.69 -16.88
C PHE A 1073 17.17 28.01 -15.88
N ASP A 1074 17.27 27.23 -14.80
CA ASP A 1074 18.31 27.42 -13.79
C ASP A 1074 19.68 27.00 -14.35
N PHE A 1075 19.76 25.85 -15.03
CA PHE A 1075 21.00 25.33 -15.62
C PHE A 1075 21.54 26.21 -16.75
N ALA A 1076 20.66 26.94 -17.45
CA ALA A 1076 21.06 27.84 -18.53
C ALA A 1076 22.13 28.86 -18.08
N ASN A 1077 22.10 29.26 -16.79
CA ASN A 1077 23.08 30.18 -16.19
C ASN A 1077 24.52 29.63 -16.14
N THR A 1078 24.71 28.31 -16.29
CA THR A 1078 26.05 27.70 -16.33
C THR A 1078 26.78 27.93 -17.66
N GLY A 1079 26.05 28.26 -18.73
CA GLY A 1079 26.57 28.31 -20.10
C GLY A 1079 26.90 26.94 -20.71
N ARG A 1080 26.50 25.83 -20.07
CA ARG A 1080 26.83 24.45 -20.48
C ARG A 1080 25.72 23.81 -21.33
N PRO A 1081 26.03 22.81 -22.17
CA PRO A 1081 25.07 22.16 -23.05
C PRO A 1081 23.87 21.51 -22.33
N ILE A 1082 22.69 21.64 -22.94
CA ILE A 1082 21.44 20.98 -22.50
C ILE A 1082 20.93 20.11 -23.64
N LEU A 1083 20.64 18.84 -23.36
CA LEU A 1083 20.04 17.88 -24.28
C LEU A 1083 18.63 17.53 -23.80
N PHE A 1084 17.64 17.58 -24.68
CA PHE A 1084 16.26 17.31 -24.34
C PHE A 1084 15.83 15.93 -24.84
N PHE A 1085 15.73 14.95 -23.95
CA PHE A 1085 15.25 13.60 -24.26
C PHE A 1085 13.72 13.54 -24.19
N THR A 1086 13.08 13.86 -25.31
CA THR A 1086 11.63 14.06 -25.46
C THR A 1086 11.01 12.95 -26.30
N TYR A 1087 11.10 11.71 -25.81
CA TYR A 1087 10.55 10.51 -26.48
C TYR A 1087 9.01 10.54 -26.64
N ASP A 1088 8.32 11.40 -25.90
CA ASP A 1088 6.86 11.49 -25.78
C ASP A 1088 6.31 12.91 -25.96
N LEU A 1089 6.99 13.76 -26.73
CA LEU A 1089 6.69 15.20 -26.84
C LEU A 1089 5.23 15.48 -27.22
N GLU A 1090 4.74 14.78 -28.24
CA GLU A 1090 3.39 14.98 -28.78
C GLU A 1090 2.34 14.68 -27.72
N GLU A 1091 2.46 13.55 -27.02
CA GLU A 1091 1.54 13.17 -25.94
C GLU A 1091 1.62 14.16 -24.76
N TYR A 1092 2.82 14.58 -24.39
CA TYR A 1092 3.02 15.47 -23.24
C TYR A 1092 2.46 16.88 -23.47
N ARG A 1093 2.70 17.46 -24.65
CA ARG A 1093 2.25 18.80 -25.02
C ARG A 1093 0.72 18.85 -25.11
N ASP A 1094 0.14 17.86 -25.79
CA ASP A 1094 -1.25 17.94 -26.25
C ASP A 1094 -2.27 17.35 -25.24
N SER A 1095 -1.83 16.49 -24.32
CA SER A 1095 -2.76 15.75 -23.43
C SER A 1095 -2.58 15.97 -21.93
N LEU A 1096 -1.39 16.40 -21.46
CA LEU A 1096 -1.06 16.40 -20.03
C LEU A 1096 -1.16 17.77 -19.34
N ARG A 1097 -0.37 18.78 -19.76
CA ARG A 1097 -0.26 20.05 -19.01
C ARG A 1097 -0.19 21.35 -19.82
N GLY A 1098 0.06 21.30 -21.13
CA GLY A 1098 0.23 22.48 -21.99
C GLY A 1098 1.42 23.39 -21.62
N PHE A 1099 1.98 24.09 -22.60
CA PHE A 1099 3.12 25.00 -22.40
C PHE A 1099 2.73 26.48 -22.51
N TYR A 1100 3.55 27.37 -21.93
CA TYR A 1100 3.40 28.83 -22.06
C TYR A 1100 4.00 29.41 -23.34
N PHE A 1101 4.86 28.66 -24.03
CA PHE A 1101 5.52 29.05 -25.28
C PHE A 1101 5.76 27.81 -26.14
N ASP A 1102 6.15 28.04 -27.40
CA ASP A 1102 6.54 26.97 -28.31
C ASP A 1102 7.91 26.40 -27.90
N PHE A 1103 7.88 25.22 -27.29
CA PHE A 1103 9.06 24.56 -26.79
C PHE A 1103 10.02 24.11 -27.91
N GLU A 1104 9.50 23.71 -29.07
CA GLU A 1104 10.30 23.22 -30.19
C GLU A 1104 11.12 24.34 -30.83
N GLU A 1105 10.55 25.54 -30.91
CA GLU A 1105 11.24 26.71 -31.45
C GLU A 1105 12.23 27.33 -30.45
N THR A 1106 11.93 27.24 -29.15
CA THR A 1106 12.61 28.02 -28.10
C THR A 1106 13.69 27.24 -27.36
N ALA A 1107 13.69 25.90 -27.40
CA ALA A 1107 14.64 25.08 -26.63
C ALA A 1107 16.12 25.47 -26.90
N PRO A 1108 16.95 25.64 -25.85
CA PRO A 1108 18.36 26.05 -25.96
C PRO A 1108 19.29 24.93 -26.44
N GLY A 1109 18.75 23.79 -26.85
CA GLY A 1109 19.49 22.59 -27.25
C GLY A 1109 18.62 21.64 -28.07
N PRO A 1110 19.18 20.52 -28.55
CA PRO A 1110 18.47 19.61 -29.45
C PRO A 1110 17.39 18.80 -28.72
N LEU A 1111 16.31 18.50 -29.45
CA LEU A 1111 15.26 17.56 -29.04
C LEU A 1111 15.58 16.18 -29.61
N LEU A 1112 15.72 15.19 -28.72
CA LEU A 1112 16.19 13.84 -29.00
C LEU A 1112 15.12 12.84 -28.57
N ARG A 1113 14.85 11.82 -29.37
CA ARG A 1113 13.80 10.82 -29.11
C ARG A 1113 14.34 9.44 -28.73
N THR A 1114 15.61 9.14 -29.04
CA THR A 1114 16.19 7.81 -28.79
C THR A 1114 17.46 7.87 -27.93
N THR A 1115 17.80 6.75 -27.29
CA THR A 1115 19.03 6.65 -26.49
C THR A 1115 20.28 6.84 -27.37
N ASP A 1116 20.30 6.32 -28.60
CA ASP A 1116 21.45 6.48 -29.49
C ASP A 1116 21.64 7.95 -29.92
N GLU A 1117 20.57 8.70 -30.16
CA GLU A 1117 20.65 10.14 -30.41
C GLU A 1117 21.26 10.92 -29.24
N VAL A 1118 20.95 10.53 -28.00
CA VAL A 1118 21.60 11.10 -26.79
C VAL A 1118 23.08 10.76 -26.77
N VAL A 1119 23.46 9.52 -27.03
CA VAL A 1119 24.87 9.09 -27.06
C VAL A 1119 25.65 9.84 -28.13
N ASP A 1120 25.11 9.98 -29.34
CA ASP A 1120 25.75 10.69 -30.44
C ASP A 1120 25.91 12.18 -30.13
N ALA A 1121 24.89 12.82 -29.56
CA ALA A 1121 24.96 14.22 -29.14
C ALA A 1121 25.99 14.46 -28.03
N VAL A 1122 26.14 13.54 -27.08
CA VAL A 1122 27.16 13.62 -26.03
C VAL A 1122 28.57 13.47 -26.60
N ARG A 1123 28.77 12.59 -27.59
CA ARG A 1123 30.07 12.39 -28.24
C ARG A 1123 30.52 13.60 -29.07
N ASP A 1124 29.58 14.31 -29.70
CA ASP A 1124 29.84 15.50 -30.52
C ASP A 1124 29.36 16.80 -29.83
N ILE A 1125 29.52 16.87 -28.50
CA ILE A 1125 28.89 17.92 -27.69
C ILE A 1125 29.35 19.34 -28.03
N ASP A 1126 30.62 19.52 -28.43
CA ASP A 1126 31.16 20.83 -28.82
C ASP A 1126 30.45 21.36 -30.07
N ARG A 1127 30.21 20.50 -31.07
CA ARG A 1127 29.46 20.87 -32.27
C ARG A 1127 27.99 21.14 -31.96
N VAL A 1128 27.38 20.35 -31.06
CA VAL A 1128 26.00 20.58 -30.60
C VAL A 1128 25.89 21.97 -29.97
N GLN A 1129 26.84 22.33 -29.11
CA GLN A 1129 26.89 23.64 -28.46
C GLN A 1129 27.06 24.78 -29.47
N ASP A 1130 27.97 24.64 -30.43
CA ASP A 1130 28.17 25.64 -31.47
C ASP A 1130 26.93 25.84 -32.35
N THR A 1131 26.25 24.75 -32.71
CA THR A 1131 25.03 24.77 -33.53
C THR A 1131 23.87 25.47 -32.81
N HIS A 1132 23.78 25.34 -31.49
CA HIS A 1132 22.68 25.87 -30.68
C HIS A 1132 23.02 27.19 -29.96
N ARG A 1133 24.25 27.71 -30.08
CA ARG A 1133 24.75 28.89 -29.36
C ARG A 1133 23.79 30.09 -29.44
N ALA A 1134 23.32 30.44 -30.64
CA ALA A 1134 22.42 31.57 -30.82
C ALA A 1134 21.06 31.37 -30.12
N ARG A 1135 20.52 30.15 -30.11
CA ARG A 1135 19.29 29.82 -29.39
C ARG A 1135 19.50 29.85 -27.89
N TYR A 1136 20.63 29.33 -27.42
CA TYR A 1136 21.01 29.35 -26.00
C TYR A 1136 21.14 30.79 -25.48
N GLU A 1137 21.83 31.66 -26.21
CA GLU A 1137 21.96 33.09 -25.86
C GLU A 1137 20.60 33.80 -25.86
N ALA A 1138 19.75 33.55 -26.85
CA ALA A 1138 18.39 34.09 -26.88
C ALA A 1138 17.56 33.62 -25.68
N PHE A 1139 17.68 32.34 -25.31
CA PHE A 1139 17.01 31.75 -24.17
C PHE A 1139 17.46 32.41 -22.85
N VAL A 1140 18.76 32.55 -22.62
CA VAL A 1140 19.30 33.22 -21.42
C VAL A 1140 18.84 34.68 -21.36
N ASN A 1141 18.92 35.42 -22.47
CA ASN A 1141 18.49 36.82 -22.51
C ASN A 1141 16.99 37.00 -22.23
N GLN A 1142 16.16 36.05 -22.66
CA GLN A 1142 14.73 36.11 -22.46
C GLN A 1142 14.31 35.67 -21.05
N PHE A 1143 14.85 34.55 -20.56
CA PHE A 1143 14.35 33.88 -19.36
C PHE A 1143 15.19 34.10 -18.10
N CYS A 1144 16.48 34.38 -18.24
CA CYS A 1144 17.43 34.54 -17.13
C CYS A 1144 18.15 35.92 -17.10
N PRO A 1145 17.55 37.05 -17.56
CA PRO A 1145 18.28 38.33 -17.66
C PRO A 1145 18.65 38.94 -16.31
N LEU A 1146 18.10 38.41 -15.21
CA LEU A 1146 18.29 38.89 -13.85
C LEU A 1146 19.07 37.89 -12.98
N ASP A 1147 19.58 36.79 -13.51
CA ASP A 1147 20.42 35.87 -12.73
C ASP A 1147 21.89 36.33 -12.87
N ASP A 1148 22.23 37.42 -12.18
CA ASP A 1148 23.52 38.13 -12.29
C ASP A 1148 24.43 37.97 -11.06
N GLY A 1149 24.08 37.06 -10.14
CA GLY A 1149 24.77 36.88 -8.86
C GLY A 1149 24.33 37.86 -7.76
N LYS A 1150 23.27 38.66 -8.00
CA LYS A 1150 22.77 39.67 -7.06
C LYS A 1150 21.27 39.52 -6.78
N ALA A 1151 20.66 38.39 -7.10
CA ALA A 1151 19.23 38.18 -6.89
C ALA A 1151 18.90 38.17 -5.38
N ALA A 1152 19.66 37.43 -4.57
CA ALA A 1152 19.49 37.38 -3.12
C ALA A 1152 19.64 38.78 -2.49
N ALA A 1153 20.67 39.52 -2.91
CA ALA A 1153 20.93 40.89 -2.46
C ALA A 1153 19.76 41.84 -2.75
N ARG A 1154 19.20 41.80 -3.97
CA ARG A 1154 18.06 42.62 -4.37
C ARG A 1154 16.80 42.31 -3.56
N VAL A 1155 16.50 41.03 -3.36
CA VAL A 1155 15.36 40.62 -2.53
C VAL A 1155 15.56 41.08 -1.08
N VAL A 1156 16.77 40.89 -0.54
CA VAL A 1156 17.08 41.27 0.83
C VAL A 1156 16.91 42.77 1.06
N GLU A 1157 17.38 43.61 0.13
CA GLU A 1157 17.21 45.06 0.20
C GLU A 1157 15.76 45.52 0.11
N GLN A 1158 14.97 44.93 -0.79
CA GLN A 1158 13.57 45.33 -1.00
C GLN A 1158 12.65 44.87 0.13
N VAL A 1159 12.88 43.68 0.70
CA VAL A 1159 12.00 43.10 1.72
C VAL A 1159 12.44 43.42 3.13
N PHE A 1160 13.75 43.38 3.40
CA PHE A 1160 14.34 43.48 4.73
C PHE A 1160 15.18 44.74 4.92
N GLY A 1161 15.06 45.74 4.04
CA GLY A 1161 15.84 46.99 4.11
C GLY A 1161 15.70 47.75 5.44
N GLU A 1162 14.61 47.55 6.18
CA GLU A 1162 14.43 48.10 7.54
C GLU A 1162 15.29 47.41 8.61
N LEU A 1163 15.86 46.24 8.31
CA LEU A 1163 16.71 45.44 9.19
C LEU A 1163 18.22 45.56 8.87
N LEU A 1164 18.55 46.20 7.74
CA LEU A 1164 19.92 46.47 7.28
C LEU A 1164 20.42 47.80 7.85
#